data_AF-A0AAP0MI92-F1
#
_entry.id   AF-A0AAP0MI92-F1
#
_cell.length_a   1.000
_cell.length_b   1.000
_cell.length_c   1.000
_cell.angle_alpha   90.00
_cell.angle_beta   90.00
_cell.angle_gamma   90.00
#
_symmetry.space_group_name_H-M   'P 1'
#
loop_
_entity.id
_entity.type
_entity.pdbx_description
1 polymer ?
#
loop_
_entity_poly.entity_id
_entity_poly.type
_entity_poly.pdbx_seq_one_letter_code
_entity_poly.pdbx_strand_id
1 'polypeptide(L)'
;MKSPCSSVIPLVFVLLLSYNSWVSYANVHATSSKPADHHDENLFLDCLRSDNSCISQVIYTKYSPSYSSVLSSSTQNLRFSTPNTPKPQVIITPLDVSQVQAAIKCSKKHGLQIRVRSGGHDFEGLSYVSHVPFVVIDLINLSKISVDAKQKTAWVQSGATLGQLYYRIAEKSKNLGFPAGVCPTVGVGGHFSGGGYGIMLRKFGLAADNIVDAHLIDAHGRLLDRKSMGEDLFWAIRGGGGASFGVVVAWKLRLVTVPSTVTRFTITRTLEQNATKIVHKWQYVANNLHEDLVIEVGLIKMNSSMVAVFSSLFLGGVDRLLPLMEESFPELGLRKDDCTEMSWIESVHNLAGFDKGQSLDLLLDRNARSNGLVVKSTTKSPFKAKADYVKQPIPENAFEGIYDKFYEEEGETAFIVLVPYGGKMSEISESETPFPHRAGNLYKIFYGVSWGGDGISQRHIDWIRSLYSYMTPYVSKNPREAYVNYRDLDIGINNPGYTSIEQASIWGNKYFKNNFKRKIECGQSGATLGQLYYRIAERSKNLGFPAGVCPTVGVGGHFSGGGYGFMMGKFGLAADHVVDAHLIDAEGRLLDRKSMGEDLFWSIRGGGGASFGVVVAWKVRLVTVPSTVTLFTVIRNMKQNATKIVNEWQYIANKLHEGLFIDVVLIRANSTMVAAFSSLFLGGIDRLLPLMQESFPELGLKKEDCTEMNWIESAHSLAGFQKEEPLHLLLDRNSSSSKGVFKAKSD
;
A
#
# COMPACT_ATOMS: atom_id res chain seq x y z
N MET A 1 3.80 -23.52 28.02
CA MET A 1 5.16 -23.49 28.59
C MET A 1 5.88 -22.27 28.03
N LYS A 2 6.50 -21.44 28.87
CA LYS A 2 7.28 -20.26 28.44
C LYS A 2 8.73 -20.69 28.23
N SER A 3 9.32 -20.36 27.08
CA SER A 3 10.74 -20.65 26.81
C SER A 3 11.61 -19.51 27.38
N PRO A 4 12.71 -19.79 28.10
CA PRO A 4 13.57 -18.76 28.66
C PRO A 4 14.59 -18.25 27.62
N CYS A 5 14.80 -16.94 27.57
CA CYS A 5 15.92 -16.35 26.82
C CYS A 5 17.20 -16.42 27.65
N SER A 6 18.28 -16.94 27.08
CA SER A 6 19.61 -16.95 27.68
C SER A 6 20.32 -15.61 27.52
N SER A 7 20.89 -15.07 28.58
CA SER A 7 21.67 -13.82 28.59
C SER A 7 23.09 -14.04 29.11
N VAL A 8 24.08 -13.38 28.49
CA VAL A 8 25.46 -13.29 29.00
C VAL A 8 25.94 -11.85 28.82
N ILE A 9 26.23 -11.16 29.93
CA ILE A 9 26.79 -9.80 29.97
C ILE A 9 27.67 -9.69 31.24
N PRO A 10 28.91 -9.16 31.15
CA PRO A 10 29.64 -8.64 32.30
C PRO A 10 29.41 -7.12 32.47
N LEU A 11 29.16 -6.67 33.70
CA LEU A 11 29.00 -5.25 34.04
C LEU A 11 30.35 -4.54 34.26
N VAL A 12 30.40 -3.24 33.95
CA VAL A 12 31.22 -2.26 34.67
C VAL A 12 30.36 -1.01 34.93
N PHE A 13 30.36 -0.53 36.18
CA PHE A 13 29.63 0.65 36.64
C PHE A 13 30.59 1.84 36.80
N VAL A 14 30.16 3.05 36.38
CA VAL A 14 30.67 4.32 36.95
C VAL A 14 29.51 5.30 37.07
N LEU A 15 29.25 5.78 38.29
CA LEU A 15 28.37 6.91 38.59
C LEU A 15 29.16 8.22 38.50
N LEU A 16 28.49 9.33 38.16
CA LEU A 16 28.79 10.65 38.72
C LEU A 16 27.58 11.60 38.58
N LEU A 17 27.53 12.63 39.43
CA LEU A 17 26.30 13.34 39.82
C LEU A 17 26.07 14.69 39.12
N SER A 18 24.81 15.10 39.16
CA SER A 18 24.18 16.35 38.72
C SER A 18 24.83 17.68 39.17
N TYR A 19 24.54 18.77 38.45
CA TYR A 19 24.01 20.00 39.06
C TYR A 19 23.11 20.81 38.09
N ASN A 20 22.12 21.52 38.64
CA ASN A 20 21.12 22.33 37.91
C ASN A 20 21.45 23.83 37.92
N SER A 21 20.95 24.58 36.92
CA SER A 21 20.59 26.01 37.04
C SER A 21 19.43 26.35 36.09
N TRP A 22 18.43 27.09 36.59
CA TRP A 22 17.23 27.54 35.86
C TRP A 22 17.27 29.04 35.56
N VAL A 23 16.75 29.49 34.41
CA VAL A 23 16.27 30.88 34.17
C VAL A 23 15.05 30.89 33.22
N SER A 24 14.11 31.80 33.43
CA SER A 24 12.95 32.14 32.58
C SER A 24 12.64 33.65 32.76
N TYR A 25 11.88 34.38 31.93
CA TYR A 25 10.85 34.08 30.92
C TYR A 25 11.24 34.72 29.54
N ALA A 26 10.41 35.02 28.52
CA ALA A 26 8.95 35.12 28.35
C ALA A 26 8.47 34.86 26.89
N ASN A 27 7.15 34.72 26.73
CA ASN A 27 6.46 34.27 25.51
C ASN A 27 6.13 35.39 24.50
N VAL A 28 6.01 34.99 23.22
CA VAL A 28 5.08 35.59 22.24
C VAL A 28 4.24 34.47 21.62
N HIS A 29 2.92 34.64 21.55
CA HIS A 29 2.00 33.58 21.14
C HIS A 29 1.94 33.37 19.61
N ALA A 30 2.25 32.15 19.18
CA ALA A 30 1.73 31.54 17.97
C ALA A 30 1.26 30.11 18.32
N THR A 31 0.14 29.67 17.74
CA THR A 31 -0.51 28.39 18.10
C THR A 31 0.31 27.19 17.62
N SER A 32 1.12 26.60 18.51
CA SER A 32 1.89 25.39 18.23
C SER A 32 1.15 24.13 18.65
N SER A 33 1.29 23.07 17.86
CA SER A 33 1.13 21.70 18.35
C SER A 33 2.22 21.44 19.39
N LYS A 34 1.83 21.02 20.60
CA LYS A 34 2.80 20.67 21.65
C LYS A 34 3.85 19.68 21.13
N PRO A 35 5.14 19.84 21.48
CA PRO A 35 6.09 18.72 21.45
C PRO A 35 5.52 17.59 22.32
N ALA A 36 5.71 16.33 21.90
CA ALA A 36 5.41 15.20 22.77
C ALA A 36 6.27 15.34 24.03
N ASP A 37 5.63 15.36 25.20
CA ASP A 37 6.35 15.61 26.45
C ASP A 37 7.16 14.35 26.82
N HIS A 38 8.14 14.50 27.71
CA HIS A 38 8.96 13.36 28.16
C HIS A 38 8.12 12.24 28.81
N HIS A 39 6.91 12.60 29.24
CA HIS A 39 5.85 11.73 29.75
C HIS A 39 5.17 10.87 28.67
N ASP A 40 5.01 11.36 27.43
CA ASP A 40 4.34 10.63 26.35
C ASP A 40 5.21 9.50 25.78
N GLU A 41 6.53 9.74 25.70
CA GLU A 41 7.51 8.72 25.31
C GLU A 41 7.48 7.53 26.30
N ASN A 42 7.46 7.81 27.60
CA ASN A 42 7.37 6.79 28.65
C ASN A 42 6.06 5.98 28.58
N LEU A 43 4.91 6.66 28.39
CA LEU A 43 3.61 5.98 28.25
C LEU A 43 3.57 5.04 27.03
N PHE A 44 4.19 5.43 25.91
CA PHE A 44 4.33 4.56 24.75
C PHE A 44 5.25 3.35 25.01
N LEU A 45 6.38 3.55 25.69
CA LEU A 45 7.29 2.47 26.07
C LEU A 45 6.63 1.45 27.01
N ASP A 46 5.82 1.91 27.96
CA ASP A 46 5.10 1.04 28.89
C ASP A 46 3.92 0.31 28.21
N CYS A 47 3.29 0.93 27.21
CA CYS A 47 2.36 0.24 26.30
C CYS A 47 3.04 -0.93 25.59
N LEU A 48 4.23 -0.73 25.02
CA LEU A 48 4.98 -1.81 24.34
C LEU A 48 5.33 -2.95 25.31
N ARG A 49 5.85 -2.61 26.50
CA ARG A 49 6.29 -3.58 27.52
C ARG A 49 5.13 -4.42 28.09
N SER A 50 3.95 -3.83 28.25
CA SER A 50 2.76 -4.53 28.75
C SER A 50 2.17 -5.52 27.74
N ASP A 51 2.25 -5.22 26.43
CA ASP A 51 1.83 -6.15 25.36
C ASP A 51 2.85 -7.30 25.13
N ASN A 52 4.16 -7.10 25.37
CA ASN A 52 5.18 -8.13 25.12
C ASN A 52 6.45 -7.96 25.98
N SER A 53 6.71 -8.89 26.90
CA SER A 53 7.86 -8.82 27.84
C SER A 53 9.25 -8.85 27.18
N CYS A 54 9.37 -9.36 25.96
CA CYS A 54 10.65 -9.48 25.23
C CYS A 54 10.94 -8.27 24.33
N ILE A 55 10.01 -7.32 24.17
CA ILE A 55 10.18 -6.19 23.26
C ILE A 55 11.26 -5.20 23.73
N SER A 56 11.58 -5.14 25.03
CA SER A 56 12.59 -4.26 25.60
C SER A 56 13.99 -4.44 25.02
N GLN A 57 14.32 -5.63 24.47
CA GLN A 57 15.62 -5.92 23.84
C GLN A 57 15.74 -5.38 22.40
N VAL A 58 14.62 -5.01 21.78
CA VAL A 58 14.53 -4.53 20.39
C VAL A 58 14.05 -3.08 20.29
N ILE A 59 14.06 -2.34 21.40
CA ILE A 59 13.68 -0.93 21.49
C ILE A 59 14.94 -0.07 21.66
N TYR A 60 15.06 0.97 20.84
CA TYR A 60 16.11 1.99 20.96
C TYR A 60 15.45 3.38 21.02
N THR A 61 15.78 4.13 22.06
CA THR A 61 15.41 5.55 22.23
C THR A 61 16.65 6.41 22.05
N LYS A 62 16.51 7.73 21.97
CA LYS A 62 17.63 8.68 21.99
C LYS A 62 18.62 8.50 23.17
N TYR A 63 18.23 7.79 24.24
CA TYR A 63 19.07 7.46 25.40
C TYR A 63 19.82 6.13 25.28
N SER A 64 19.46 5.28 24.30
CA SER A 64 20.16 4.03 24.03
C SER A 64 21.52 4.31 23.35
N PRO A 65 22.66 3.82 23.87
CA PRO A 65 23.97 4.08 23.25
C PRO A 65 24.09 3.63 21.78
N SER A 66 23.29 2.62 21.39
CA SER A 66 23.21 2.07 20.03
C SER A 66 22.21 2.79 19.12
N TYR A 67 21.46 3.80 19.58
CA TYR A 67 20.42 4.46 18.78
C TYR A 67 20.95 5.03 17.47
N SER A 68 22.05 5.78 17.51
CA SER A 68 22.63 6.42 16.33
C SER A 68 23.19 5.42 15.34
N SER A 69 23.78 4.30 15.81
CA SER A 69 24.27 3.23 14.93
C SER A 69 23.14 2.42 14.31
N VAL A 70 22.09 2.08 15.08
CA VAL A 70 20.88 1.42 14.55
C VAL A 70 20.19 2.33 13.53
N LEU A 71 20.03 3.62 13.80
CA LEU A 71 19.43 4.56 12.86
C LEU A 71 20.24 4.68 11.57
N SER A 72 21.57 4.83 11.65
CA SER A 72 22.42 5.01 10.46
C SER A 72 22.70 3.72 9.68
N SER A 73 22.61 2.54 10.33
CA SER A 73 22.95 1.23 9.75
C SER A 73 22.34 0.98 8.36
N SER A 74 21.05 1.24 8.17
CA SER A 74 20.35 1.05 6.90
C SER A 74 19.91 2.37 6.23
N THR A 75 20.28 3.54 6.75
CA THR A 75 20.10 4.82 6.02
C THR A 75 21.04 4.84 4.83
N GLN A 76 20.50 4.80 3.60
CA GLN A 76 21.31 4.71 2.37
C GLN A 76 21.57 6.06 1.71
N ASN A 77 20.56 6.93 1.64
CA ASN A 77 20.73 8.30 1.14
C ASN A 77 21.19 9.22 2.28
N LEU A 78 22.47 9.59 2.29
CA LEU A 78 23.05 10.42 3.37
C LEU A 78 22.54 11.87 3.38
N ARG A 79 21.80 12.32 2.36
CA ARG A 79 21.08 13.60 2.37
C ARG A 79 20.14 13.74 3.59
N PHE A 80 19.72 12.60 4.15
CA PHE A 80 18.85 12.49 5.33
C PHE A 80 19.59 12.02 6.60
N SER A 81 20.92 12.08 6.61
CA SER A 81 21.76 11.76 7.79
C SER A 81 22.23 12.99 8.56
N THR A 82 21.85 14.21 8.12
CA THR A 82 22.31 15.47 8.71
C THR A 82 21.81 15.67 10.16
N PRO A 83 22.48 16.50 10.98
CA PRO A 83 22.00 16.86 12.32
C PRO A 83 20.58 17.41 12.32
N ASN A 84 20.26 18.26 11.34
CA ASN A 84 18.96 18.92 11.20
C ASN A 84 17.83 18.01 10.69
N THR A 85 18.13 16.80 10.18
CA THR A 85 17.08 15.88 9.74
C THR A 85 16.27 15.38 10.96
N PRO A 86 14.93 15.44 10.96
CA PRO A 86 14.12 14.91 12.06
C PRO A 86 14.43 13.44 12.39
N LYS A 87 14.43 13.12 13.69
CA LYS A 87 14.84 11.82 14.23
C LYS A 87 13.63 11.13 14.90
N PRO A 88 13.47 9.79 14.79
CA PRO A 88 12.37 9.08 15.45
C PRO A 88 12.53 9.09 16.98
N GLN A 89 11.43 9.18 17.72
CA GLN A 89 11.48 9.05 19.18
C GLN A 89 11.95 7.65 19.60
N VAL A 90 11.41 6.62 18.93
CA VAL A 90 11.72 5.22 19.19
C VAL A 90 11.97 4.49 17.87
N ILE A 91 12.98 3.63 17.85
CA ILE A 91 13.23 2.63 16.82
C ILE A 91 12.95 1.26 17.42
N ILE A 92 12.21 0.42 16.69
CA ILE A 92 11.86 -0.95 17.09
C ILE A 92 12.44 -1.89 16.02
N THR A 93 13.13 -2.97 16.41
CA THR A 93 13.71 -3.98 15.48
C THR A 93 13.08 -5.38 15.65
N PRO A 94 11.81 -5.59 15.29
CA PRO A 94 11.04 -6.79 15.64
C PRO A 94 11.73 -8.11 15.28
N LEU A 95 11.79 -9.03 16.25
CA LEU A 95 12.18 -10.42 16.06
C LEU A 95 10.98 -11.32 15.70
N ASP A 96 9.76 -10.87 16.03
CA ASP A 96 8.52 -11.58 15.75
C ASP A 96 7.39 -10.63 15.29
N VAL A 97 6.41 -11.18 14.59
CA VAL A 97 5.22 -10.48 14.08
C VAL A 97 4.43 -9.81 15.22
N SER A 98 4.34 -10.43 16.40
CA SER A 98 3.63 -9.87 17.56
C SER A 98 4.20 -8.51 18.02
N GLN A 99 5.51 -8.29 17.88
CA GLN A 99 6.14 -7.01 18.23
C GLN A 99 5.80 -5.91 17.22
N VAL A 100 5.56 -6.27 15.95
CA VAL A 100 5.01 -5.34 14.94
C VAL A 100 3.55 -4.99 15.29
N GLN A 101 2.74 -5.98 15.69
CA GLN A 101 1.34 -5.75 16.10
C GLN A 101 1.26 -4.82 17.34
N ALA A 102 2.11 -5.05 18.35
CA ALA A 102 2.21 -4.19 19.53
C ALA A 102 2.62 -2.75 19.17
N ALA A 103 3.64 -2.59 18.30
CA ALA A 103 4.05 -1.28 17.80
C ALA A 103 2.90 -0.53 17.12
N ILE A 104 2.14 -1.18 16.24
CA ILE A 104 0.98 -0.57 15.57
C ILE A 104 -0.10 -0.13 16.58
N LYS A 105 -0.47 -1.01 17.53
CA LYS A 105 -1.47 -0.71 18.56
C LYS A 105 -1.06 0.46 19.45
N CYS A 106 0.17 0.44 19.96
CA CYS A 106 0.67 1.49 20.85
C CYS A 106 0.86 2.83 20.10
N SER A 107 1.36 2.82 18.87
CA SER A 107 1.49 4.05 18.07
C SER A 107 0.11 4.68 17.81
N LYS A 108 -0.91 3.86 17.52
CA LYS A 108 -2.30 4.32 17.36
C LYS A 108 -2.88 4.88 18.67
N LYS A 109 -2.62 4.23 19.81
CA LYS A 109 -3.06 4.66 21.14
C LYS A 109 -2.44 6.00 21.58
N HIS A 110 -1.17 6.23 21.22
CA HIS A 110 -0.39 7.40 21.64
C HIS A 110 -0.20 8.46 20.54
N GLY A 111 -0.94 8.37 19.42
CA GLY A 111 -0.91 9.38 18.35
C GLY A 111 0.41 9.48 17.58
N LEU A 112 1.28 8.48 17.67
CA LEU A 112 2.60 8.49 17.03
C LEU A 112 2.53 7.98 15.59
N GLN A 113 3.13 8.68 14.64
CA GLN A 113 3.21 8.20 13.27
C GLN A 113 4.22 7.05 13.15
N ILE A 114 3.90 6.01 12.38
CA ILE A 114 4.81 4.91 12.07
C ILE A 114 5.50 5.17 10.74
N ARG A 115 6.82 5.00 10.69
CA ARG A 115 7.58 4.77 9.46
C ARG A 115 8.12 3.35 9.46
N VAL A 116 8.00 2.65 8.32
CA VAL A 116 8.44 1.26 8.17
C VAL A 116 9.72 1.22 7.36
N ARG A 117 10.75 0.57 7.89
CA ARG A 117 12.05 0.39 7.23
C ARG A 117 12.35 -1.08 6.97
N SER A 118 13.05 -1.34 5.87
CA SER A 118 13.49 -2.65 5.40
C SER A 118 14.97 -2.57 5.01
N GLY A 119 15.29 -2.18 3.78
CA GLY A 119 16.67 -1.89 3.35
C GLY A 119 17.09 -0.41 3.45
N GLY A 120 16.13 0.48 3.74
CA GLY A 120 16.34 1.93 3.88
C GLY A 120 16.77 2.67 2.60
N HIS A 121 16.49 2.09 1.43
CA HIS A 121 16.74 2.64 0.09
C HIS A 121 15.68 3.66 -0.39
N ASP A 122 14.92 4.29 0.52
CA ASP A 122 13.94 5.32 0.11
C ASP A 122 14.67 6.58 -0.36
N PHE A 123 14.45 6.98 -1.62
CA PHE A 123 15.17 8.09 -2.26
C PHE A 123 14.93 9.45 -1.57
N GLU A 124 13.84 9.59 -0.82
CA GLU A 124 13.43 10.79 -0.10
C GLU A 124 13.36 10.55 1.43
N GLY A 125 14.05 9.50 1.93
CA GLY A 125 14.20 9.22 3.35
C GLY A 125 12.91 8.81 4.09
N LEU A 126 11.79 8.62 3.39
CA LEU A 126 10.45 8.52 4.01
C LEU A 126 10.22 7.26 4.86
N SER A 127 11.14 6.30 4.84
CA SER A 127 11.13 5.12 5.71
C SER A 127 11.76 5.37 7.09
N TYR A 128 12.43 6.51 7.30
CA TYR A 128 13.10 6.86 8.56
C TYR A 128 13.07 8.36 8.93
N VAL A 129 12.41 9.21 8.13
CA VAL A 129 12.21 10.64 8.39
C VAL A 129 10.70 10.98 8.41
N SER A 130 10.30 11.84 9.34
CA SER A 130 8.99 12.52 9.33
C SER A 130 9.06 13.88 10.02
N HIS A 131 8.16 14.80 9.62
CA HIS A 131 8.03 16.13 10.22
C HIS A 131 7.02 16.18 11.39
N VAL A 132 6.37 15.06 11.72
CA VAL A 132 5.50 14.89 12.89
C VAL A 132 6.13 13.86 13.85
N PRO A 133 5.80 13.88 15.16
CA PRO A 133 6.32 12.90 16.12
C PRO A 133 6.09 11.45 15.65
N PHE A 134 7.17 10.69 15.52
CA PHE A 134 7.14 9.39 14.85
C PHE A 134 8.06 8.35 15.48
N VAL A 135 7.81 7.08 15.14
CA VAL A 135 8.62 5.91 15.44
C VAL A 135 9.01 5.18 14.16
N VAL A 136 10.11 4.44 14.19
CA VAL A 136 10.53 3.56 13.10
C VAL A 136 10.33 2.10 13.50
N ILE A 137 9.55 1.35 12.73
CA ILE A 137 9.55 -0.11 12.76
C ILE A 137 10.56 -0.56 11.70
N ASP A 138 11.74 -0.98 12.14
CA ASP A 138 12.79 -1.49 11.27
C ASP A 138 12.72 -3.02 11.21
N LEU A 139 12.29 -3.54 10.06
CA LEU A 139 12.09 -4.96 9.85
C LEU A 139 13.40 -5.75 9.70
N ILE A 140 14.58 -5.12 9.86
CA ILE A 140 15.93 -5.69 9.68
C ILE A 140 16.09 -7.15 10.14
N ASN A 141 15.50 -7.50 11.30
CA ASN A 141 15.56 -8.81 11.93
C ASN A 141 14.57 -9.84 11.37
N LEU A 142 13.43 -9.41 10.80
CA LEU A 142 12.49 -10.26 10.06
C LEU A 142 13.02 -10.49 8.63
N SER A 143 14.10 -11.28 8.52
CA SER A 143 14.83 -11.53 7.27
C SER A 143 14.90 -13.02 6.88
N LYS A 144 14.09 -13.89 7.48
CA LYS A 144 14.05 -15.33 7.15
C LYS A 144 13.61 -15.55 5.70
N ILE A 145 14.32 -16.45 5.01
CA ILE A 145 14.04 -16.88 3.65
C ILE A 145 13.89 -18.41 3.65
N SER A 146 12.84 -18.92 3.02
CA SER A 146 12.60 -20.36 2.84
C SER A 146 12.25 -20.63 1.38
N VAL A 147 13.08 -21.43 0.70
CA VAL A 147 12.97 -21.72 -0.73
C VAL A 147 12.54 -23.18 -0.93
N ASP A 148 11.44 -23.38 -1.64
CA ASP A 148 11.02 -24.67 -2.18
C ASP A 148 11.33 -24.72 -3.68
N ALA A 149 12.46 -25.36 -4.02
CA ALA A 149 12.90 -25.53 -5.40
C ALA A 149 12.03 -26.50 -6.20
N LYS A 150 11.28 -27.41 -5.56
CA LYS A 150 10.38 -28.36 -6.24
C LYS A 150 9.11 -27.65 -6.70
N GLN A 151 8.51 -26.85 -5.81
CA GLN A 151 7.32 -26.04 -6.12
C GLN A 151 7.66 -24.74 -6.86
N LYS A 152 8.96 -24.42 -7.02
CA LYS A 152 9.45 -23.13 -7.54
C LYS A 152 8.82 -21.95 -6.80
N THR A 153 8.81 -22.00 -5.46
CA THR A 153 8.32 -20.88 -4.63
C THR A 153 9.29 -20.54 -3.51
N ALA A 154 9.17 -19.33 -2.97
CA ALA A 154 9.90 -18.92 -1.78
C ALA A 154 9.04 -18.05 -0.86
N TRP A 155 9.12 -18.28 0.45
CA TRP A 155 8.67 -17.32 1.46
C TRP A 155 9.84 -16.45 1.89
N VAL A 156 9.66 -15.13 1.85
CA VAL A 156 10.70 -14.14 2.11
C VAL A 156 10.14 -13.09 3.07
N GLN A 157 10.72 -12.95 4.27
CA GLN A 157 10.32 -11.88 5.18
C GLN A 157 10.82 -10.52 4.70
N SER A 158 10.03 -9.47 4.94
CA SER A 158 10.23 -8.13 4.36
C SER A 158 11.52 -7.40 4.76
N GLY A 159 12.18 -7.84 5.83
CA GLY A 159 13.48 -7.34 6.27
C GLY A 159 14.68 -7.90 5.51
N ALA A 160 14.50 -8.94 4.70
CA ALA A 160 15.55 -9.48 3.85
C ALA A 160 15.95 -8.51 2.73
N THR A 161 17.18 -8.64 2.21
CA THR A 161 17.65 -7.91 1.02
C THR A 161 17.58 -8.76 -0.25
N LEU A 162 17.67 -8.12 -1.41
CA LEU A 162 17.70 -8.81 -2.71
C LEU A 162 18.89 -9.76 -2.83
N GLY A 163 20.09 -9.35 -2.39
CA GLY A 163 21.27 -10.22 -2.39
C GLY A 163 21.07 -11.49 -1.54
N GLN A 164 20.50 -11.34 -0.35
CA GLN A 164 20.15 -12.47 0.51
C GLN A 164 19.15 -13.42 -0.15
N LEU A 165 18.14 -12.88 -0.84
CA LEU A 165 17.18 -13.68 -1.60
C LEU A 165 17.85 -14.45 -2.75
N TYR A 166 18.65 -13.78 -3.58
CA TYR A 166 19.31 -14.42 -4.71
C TYR A 166 20.28 -15.52 -4.27
N TYR A 167 21.08 -15.26 -3.22
CA TYR A 167 21.96 -16.27 -2.62
C TYR A 167 21.18 -17.51 -2.16
N ARG A 168 20.08 -17.32 -1.42
CA ARG A 168 19.28 -18.44 -0.89
C ARG A 168 18.52 -19.22 -1.96
N ILE A 169 18.19 -18.59 -3.09
CA ILE A 169 17.66 -19.30 -4.27
C ILE A 169 18.77 -20.16 -4.90
N ALA A 170 19.94 -19.57 -5.17
CA ALA A 170 21.07 -20.26 -5.79
C ALA A 170 21.59 -21.44 -4.96
N GLU A 171 21.57 -21.33 -3.63
CA GLU A 171 21.87 -22.40 -2.67
C GLU A 171 20.93 -23.62 -2.81
N LYS A 172 19.71 -23.44 -3.32
CA LYS A 172 18.74 -24.54 -3.56
C LYS A 172 18.65 -24.98 -5.02
N SER A 173 18.94 -24.11 -5.99
CA SER A 173 19.00 -24.47 -7.39
C SER A 173 19.78 -23.43 -8.21
N LYS A 174 20.74 -23.90 -9.01
CA LYS A 174 21.46 -23.08 -10.01
C LYS A 174 20.57 -22.66 -11.20
N ASN A 175 19.39 -23.25 -11.34
CA ASN A 175 18.46 -23.05 -12.45
C ASN A 175 17.16 -22.33 -12.06
N LEU A 176 17.11 -21.77 -10.85
CA LEU A 176 16.04 -20.88 -10.42
C LEU A 176 16.59 -19.48 -10.17
N GLY A 177 15.77 -18.47 -10.46
CA GLY A 177 16.04 -17.08 -10.17
C GLY A 177 14.77 -16.34 -9.77
N PHE A 178 14.88 -15.02 -9.59
CA PHE A 178 13.75 -14.15 -9.32
C PHE A 178 13.94 -12.77 -9.98
N PRO A 179 12.94 -12.23 -10.72
CA PRO A 179 13.07 -10.98 -11.45
C PRO A 179 12.91 -9.77 -10.53
N ALA A 180 14.01 -9.25 -10.00
CA ALA A 180 14.05 -8.04 -9.18
C ALA A 180 15.37 -7.25 -9.44
N GLY A 181 15.55 -6.13 -8.74
CA GLY A 181 16.65 -5.19 -8.97
C GLY A 181 18.07 -5.75 -8.73
N VAL A 182 19.07 -5.09 -9.30
CA VAL A 182 20.48 -5.52 -9.25
C VAL A 182 21.21 -5.17 -7.94
N CYS A 183 20.76 -4.15 -7.21
CA CYS A 183 21.44 -3.65 -6.00
C CYS A 183 21.23 -4.60 -4.79
N PRO A 184 22.26 -5.30 -4.28
CA PRO A 184 22.06 -6.39 -3.30
C PRO A 184 21.49 -5.95 -1.95
N THR A 185 21.79 -4.73 -1.52
CA THR A 185 21.40 -4.18 -0.21
C THR A 185 19.97 -3.61 -0.18
N VAL A 186 19.27 -3.58 -1.33
CA VAL A 186 17.87 -3.17 -1.41
C VAL A 186 16.99 -4.17 -0.67
N GLY A 187 16.14 -3.67 0.22
CA GLY A 187 15.24 -4.48 1.04
C GLY A 187 13.94 -4.85 0.30
N VAL A 188 13.55 -6.12 0.38
CA VAL A 188 12.44 -6.67 -0.43
C VAL A 188 11.10 -6.01 -0.13
N GLY A 189 10.83 -5.65 1.14
CA GLY A 189 9.55 -5.04 1.53
C GLY A 189 9.23 -3.72 0.83
N GLY A 190 10.23 -2.85 0.66
CA GLY A 190 10.09 -1.62 -0.13
C GLY A 190 10.04 -1.93 -1.62
N HIS A 191 11.03 -2.68 -2.12
CA HIS A 191 11.22 -2.94 -3.55
C HIS A 191 10.00 -3.60 -4.21
N PHE A 192 9.51 -4.70 -3.64
CA PHE A 192 8.38 -5.45 -4.15
C PHE A 192 7.09 -4.63 -4.09
N SER A 193 6.88 -3.88 -3.01
CA SER A 193 5.62 -3.16 -2.84
C SER A 193 5.46 -1.94 -3.73
N GLY A 194 6.56 -1.42 -4.30
CA GLY A 194 6.56 -0.42 -5.38
C GLY A 194 6.75 -1.00 -6.80
N GLY A 195 6.61 -2.32 -6.98
CA GLY A 195 6.74 -3.00 -8.28
C GLY A 195 8.02 -3.84 -8.36
N GLY A 196 9.18 -3.18 -8.45
CA GLY A 196 10.50 -3.80 -8.40
C GLY A 196 10.94 -4.40 -9.74
N TYR A 197 11.52 -3.58 -10.62
CA TYR A 197 12.13 -4.05 -11.87
C TYR A 197 13.61 -4.46 -11.67
N GLY A 198 14.13 -5.25 -12.60
CA GLY A 198 15.56 -5.46 -12.82
C GLY A 198 15.83 -6.13 -14.17
N ILE A 199 17.05 -6.62 -14.40
CA ILE A 199 17.54 -7.00 -15.74
C ILE A 199 16.85 -8.21 -16.41
N MET A 200 15.86 -8.84 -15.75
CA MET A 200 15.03 -9.90 -16.35
C MET A 200 13.59 -9.42 -16.68
N LEU A 201 13.31 -8.12 -16.60
CA LEU A 201 11.95 -7.57 -16.76
C LEU A 201 11.30 -7.92 -18.11
N ARG A 202 12.08 -7.97 -19.20
CA ARG A 202 11.56 -8.24 -20.54
C ARG A 202 11.07 -9.67 -20.74
N LYS A 203 11.49 -10.64 -19.90
CA LYS A 203 11.02 -12.03 -19.95
C LYS A 203 9.99 -12.37 -18.88
N PHE A 204 10.16 -11.82 -17.66
CA PHE A 204 9.37 -12.26 -16.50
C PHE A 204 8.55 -11.14 -15.83
N GLY A 205 8.61 -9.90 -16.32
CA GLY A 205 7.96 -8.75 -15.68
C GLY A 205 8.66 -8.30 -14.40
N LEU A 206 7.92 -7.63 -13.53
CA LEU A 206 8.39 -7.11 -12.25
C LEU A 206 8.41 -8.19 -11.16
N ALA A 207 9.10 -7.89 -10.05
CA ALA A 207 9.02 -8.68 -8.82
C ALA A 207 7.56 -8.84 -8.36
N ALA A 208 6.79 -7.74 -8.37
CA ALA A 208 5.37 -7.70 -8.02
C ALA A 208 4.47 -8.59 -8.91
N ASP A 209 4.84 -8.80 -10.17
CA ASP A 209 4.10 -9.67 -11.10
C ASP A 209 4.30 -11.15 -10.74
N ASN A 210 5.35 -11.47 -9.97
CA ASN A 210 5.75 -12.82 -9.55
C ASN A 210 5.43 -13.11 -8.07
N ILE A 211 4.62 -12.28 -7.41
CA ILE A 211 4.14 -12.50 -6.04
C ILE A 211 2.79 -13.23 -6.07
N VAL A 212 2.68 -14.32 -5.32
CA VAL A 212 1.48 -15.19 -5.30
C VAL A 212 0.70 -15.13 -3.98
N ASP A 213 1.34 -14.69 -2.89
CA ASP A 213 0.75 -14.50 -1.56
C ASP A 213 1.60 -13.49 -0.76
N ALA A 214 1.08 -12.97 0.36
CA ALA A 214 1.78 -12.05 1.25
C ALA A 214 1.20 -12.10 2.66
N HIS A 215 2.00 -11.76 3.67
CA HIS A 215 1.54 -11.52 5.03
C HIS A 215 1.63 -10.01 5.35
N LEU A 216 0.49 -9.37 5.61
CA LEU A 216 0.37 -7.96 5.96
C LEU A 216 -0.23 -7.79 7.36
N ILE A 217 0.23 -6.78 8.10
CA ILE A 217 -0.42 -6.33 9.33
C ILE A 217 -1.14 -5.01 9.07
N ASP A 218 -2.44 -4.98 9.35
CA ASP A 218 -3.31 -3.82 9.10
C ASP A 218 -3.30 -2.79 10.25
N ALA A 219 -4.05 -1.69 10.08
CA ALA A 219 -4.20 -0.62 11.07
C ALA A 219 -4.98 -1.01 12.36
N HIS A 220 -5.42 -2.27 12.47
CA HIS A 220 -5.97 -2.87 13.70
C HIS A 220 -4.99 -3.84 14.35
N GLY A 221 -3.82 -4.08 13.75
CA GLY A 221 -2.84 -5.05 14.21
C GLY A 221 -3.23 -6.49 13.87
N ARG A 222 -4.12 -6.73 12.90
CA ARG A 222 -4.47 -8.09 12.42
C ARG A 222 -3.45 -8.56 11.39
N LEU A 223 -2.95 -9.78 11.54
CA LEU A 223 -2.13 -10.45 10.52
C LEU A 223 -3.06 -11.05 9.46
N LEU A 224 -2.84 -10.71 8.19
CA LEU A 224 -3.64 -11.12 7.05
C LEU A 224 -2.75 -11.79 5.99
N ASP A 225 -3.17 -12.97 5.52
CA ASP A 225 -2.69 -13.59 4.29
C ASP A 225 -3.47 -13.06 3.06
N ARG A 226 -3.13 -13.48 1.83
CA ARG A 226 -3.87 -13.07 0.62
C ARG A 226 -5.38 -13.30 0.74
N LYS A 227 -5.78 -14.46 1.27
CA LYS A 227 -7.18 -14.86 1.40
C LYS A 227 -7.96 -13.95 2.35
N SER A 228 -7.37 -13.60 3.49
CA SER A 228 -8.00 -12.78 4.54
C SER A 228 -7.86 -11.28 4.32
N MET A 229 -6.86 -10.82 3.54
CA MET A 229 -6.76 -9.43 3.10
C MET A 229 -7.67 -9.10 1.90
N GLY A 230 -7.99 -10.10 1.08
CA GLY A 230 -8.78 -9.96 -0.14
C GLY A 230 -7.96 -9.45 -1.34
N GLU A 231 -8.49 -9.70 -2.55
CA GLU A 231 -7.74 -9.46 -3.79
C GLU A 231 -7.42 -7.98 -4.06
N ASP A 232 -8.25 -7.03 -3.60
CA ASP A 232 -7.99 -5.60 -3.78
C ASP A 232 -6.80 -5.11 -2.94
N LEU A 233 -6.70 -5.54 -1.69
CA LEU A 233 -5.55 -5.22 -0.83
C LEU A 233 -4.29 -5.97 -1.31
N PHE A 234 -4.43 -7.23 -1.73
CA PHE A 234 -3.34 -7.99 -2.34
C PHE A 234 -2.85 -7.38 -3.68
N TRP A 235 -3.74 -6.80 -4.48
CA TRP A 235 -3.38 -5.99 -5.66
C TRP A 235 -2.66 -4.72 -5.23
N ALA A 236 -3.23 -3.95 -4.29
CA ALA A 236 -2.71 -2.65 -3.87
C ALA A 236 -1.26 -2.72 -3.32
N ILE A 237 -0.91 -3.77 -2.58
CA ILE A 237 0.46 -3.95 -2.07
C ILE A 237 1.47 -4.40 -3.14
N ARG A 238 1.05 -4.88 -4.31
CA ARG A 238 1.93 -5.32 -5.41
C ARG A 238 2.25 -4.19 -6.40
N GLY A 239 2.57 -3.01 -5.90
CA GLY A 239 2.96 -1.85 -6.72
C GLY A 239 2.57 -0.49 -6.16
N GLY A 240 1.59 -0.42 -5.25
CA GLY A 240 1.07 0.84 -4.71
C GLY A 240 1.96 1.52 -3.66
N GLY A 241 3.03 0.87 -3.22
CA GLY A 241 3.86 1.25 -2.06
C GLY A 241 3.23 0.77 -0.75
N GLY A 242 3.78 -0.29 -0.17
CA GLY A 242 3.15 -1.04 0.92
C GLY A 242 2.88 -0.22 2.19
N ALA A 243 3.72 0.77 2.47
CA ALA A 243 3.57 1.70 3.60
C ALA A 243 2.27 2.54 3.57
N SER A 244 1.54 2.58 2.44
CA SER A 244 0.21 3.19 2.37
C SER A 244 -0.93 2.30 2.87
N PHE A 245 -0.70 0.99 3.07
CA PHE A 245 -1.76 0.00 3.31
C PHE A 245 -1.57 -0.83 4.59
N GLY A 246 -0.34 -0.87 5.14
CA GLY A 246 -0.03 -1.59 6.37
C GLY A 246 1.46 -1.91 6.47
N VAL A 247 1.79 -2.91 7.29
CA VAL A 247 3.15 -3.45 7.41
C VAL A 247 3.19 -4.82 6.77
N VAL A 248 3.65 -4.93 5.52
CA VAL A 248 3.91 -6.25 4.91
C VAL A 248 5.13 -6.86 5.57
N VAL A 249 4.96 -8.01 6.23
CA VAL A 249 6.02 -8.71 6.98
C VAL A 249 6.61 -9.89 6.21
N ALA A 250 5.91 -10.46 5.23
CA ALA A 250 6.46 -11.49 4.34
C ALA A 250 5.76 -11.53 2.97
N TRP A 251 6.46 -12.12 2.00
CA TRP A 251 5.99 -12.32 0.62
C TRP A 251 6.19 -13.78 0.22
N LYS A 252 5.23 -14.34 -0.53
CA LYS A 252 5.38 -15.63 -1.21
C LYS A 252 5.60 -15.39 -2.69
N LEU A 253 6.75 -15.83 -3.17
CA LEU A 253 7.23 -15.61 -4.53
C LEU A 253 7.02 -16.86 -5.38
N ARG A 254 6.76 -16.65 -6.67
CA ARG A 254 6.97 -17.63 -7.74
C ARG A 254 8.37 -17.43 -8.29
N LEU A 255 9.18 -18.47 -8.25
CA LEU A 255 10.54 -18.47 -8.79
C LEU A 255 10.51 -18.79 -10.29
N VAL A 256 11.35 -18.11 -11.04
CA VAL A 256 11.45 -18.28 -12.50
C VAL A 256 12.57 -19.26 -12.84
N THR A 257 12.46 -19.95 -13.97
CA THR A 257 13.49 -20.89 -14.43
C THR A 257 14.52 -20.12 -15.27
N VAL A 258 15.80 -20.30 -14.94
CA VAL A 258 16.93 -19.70 -15.65
C VAL A 258 17.84 -20.81 -16.20
N PRO A 259 18.49 -20.61 -17.37
CA PRO A 259 19.42 -21.59 -17.91
C PRO A 259 20.64 -21.75 -16.98
N SER A 260 21.35 -22.87 -17.11
CA SER A 260 22.59 -23.12 -16.36
C SER A 260 23.70 -22.13 -16.73
N THR A 261 23.65 -21.63 -17.97
CA THR A 261 24.58 -20.67 -18.55
C THR A 261 23.79 -19.46 -19.06
N VAL A 262 24.17 -18.28 -18.58
CA VAL A 262 23.76 -16.96 -19.08
C VAL A 262 24.97 -16.26 -19.67
N THR A 263 24.76 -15.35 -20.61
CA THR A 263 25.83 -14.55 -21.21
C THR A 263 25.69 -13.10 -20.78
N ARG A 264 26.79 -12.50 -20.35
CA ARG A 264 26.90 -11.07 -20.01
C ARG A 264 27.92 -10.42 -20.94
N PHE A 265 27.64 -9.21 -21.42
CA PHE A 265 28.67 -8.35 -22.02
C PHE A 265 28.62 -6.93 -21.44
N THR A 266 29.70 -6.17 -21.66
CA THR A 266 29.73 -4.74 -21.39
C THR A 266 30.57 -4.06 -22.44
N ILE A 267 29.94 -3.19 -23.24
CA ILE A 267 30.60 -2.45 -24.30
C ILE A 267 30.54 -0.96 -23.98
N THR A 268 31.69 -0.31 -23.96
CA THR A 268 31.79 1.15 -23.83
C THR A 268 32.04 1.77 -25.21
N ARG A 269 31.38 2.89 -25.48
CA ARG A 269 31.59 3.74 -26.67
C ARG A 269 31.79 5.18 -26.23
N THR A 270 32.82 5.84 -26.74
CA THR A 270 33.01 7.30 -26.58
C THR A 270 32.23 8.06 -27.68
N LEU A 271 32.12 9.38 -27.57
CA LEU A 271 31.45 10.20 -28.59
C LEU A 271 32.13 10.05 -29.97
N GLU A 272 33.45 9.98 -30.02
CA GLU A 272 34.25 9.76 -31.23
C GLU A 272 34.00 8.38 -31.86
N GLN A 273 33.59 7.40 -31.05
CA GLN A 273 33.17 6.07 -31.48
C GLN A 273 31.68 6.00 -31.87
N ASN A 274 31.08 7.14 -32.25
CA ASN A 274 29.67 7.29 -32.62
C ASN A 274 28.67 6.87 -31.52
N ALA A 275 29.02 7.00 -30.23
CA ALA A 275 28.14 6.61 -29.12
C ALA A 275 26.70 7.13 -29.27
N THR A 276 26.52 8.42 -29.60
CA THR A 276 25.19 9.04 -29.81
C THR A 276 24.34 8.29 -30.83
N LYS A 277 24.92 7.90 -31.97
CA LYS A 277 24.21 7.19 -33.04
C LYS A 277 23.87 5.75 -32.65
N ILE A 278 24.78 5.07 -31.94
CA ILE A 278 24.54 3.70 -31.44
C ILE A 278 23.43 3.72 -30.37
N VAL A 279 23.42 4.73 -29.48
CA VAL A 279 22.32 4.94 -28.51
C VAL A 279 21.03 5.33 -29.22
N HIS A 280 21.07 6.18 -30.24
CA HIS A 280 19.88 6.53 -31.03
C HIS A 280 19.28 5.29 -31.72
N LYS A 281 20.11 4.46 -32.38
CA LYS A 281 19.68 3.16 -32.96
C LYS A 281 19.10 2.22 -31.90
N TRP A 282 19.74 2.11 -30.72
CA TRP A 282 19.27 1.27 -29.61
C TRP A 282 17.80 1.56 -29.25
N GLN A 283 17.37 2.84 -29.28
CA GLN A 283 15.99 3.21 -28.94
C GLN A 283 14.91 2.57 -29.82
N TYR A 284 15.23 2.22 -31.08
CA TYR A 284 14.28 1.59 -32.03
C TYR A 284 14.23 0.07 -31.92
N VAL A 285 15.31 -0.55 -31.42
CA VAL A 285 15.47 -2.02 -31.41
C VAL A 285 15.32 -2.62 -30.01
N ALA A 286 15.73 -1.91 -28.95
CA ALA A 286 15.93 -2.49 -27.63
C ALA A 286 14.65 -3.05 -26.97
N ASN A 287 13.49 -2.46 -27.26
CA ASN A 287 12.21 -2.97 -26.78
C ASN A 287 11.70 -4.19 -27.59
N ASN A 288 12.24 -4.40 -28.79
CA ASN A 288 11.85 -5.45 -29.74
C ASN A 288 12.85 -6.62 -29.82
N LEU A 289 14.03 -6.51 -29.19
CA LEU A 289 15.01 -7.61 -29.08
C LEU A 289 14.38 -8.90 -28.52
N HIS A 290 15.00 -10.06 -28.78
CA HIS A 290 14.57 -11.34 -28.21
C HIS A 290 14.30 -11.26 -26.69
N GLU A 291 13.26 -11.92 -26.17
CA GLU A 291 12.80 -11.75 -24.77
C GLU A 291 13.86 -12.09 -23.71
N ASP A 292 14.77 -13.02 -24.03
CA ASP A 292 15.92 -13.40 -23.19
C ASP A 292 16.97 -12.29 -23.01
N LEU A 293 16.94 -11.26 -23.86
CA LEU A 293 17.97 -10.22 -23.95
C LEU A 293 17.48 -8.90 -23.35
N VAL A 294 18.28 -8.36 -22.44
CA VAL A 294 18.19 -6.96 -21.98
C VAL A 294 19.53 -6.30 -22.22
N ILE A 295 19.51 -5.11 -22.82
CA ILE A 295 20.67 -4.21 -22.96
C ILE A 295 20.28 -2.88 -22.33
N GLU A 296 20.80 -2.57 -21.15
CA GLU A 296 20.69 -1.25 -20.53
C GLU A 296 21.82 -0.33 -21.05
N VAL A 297 21.55 0.97 -21.16
CA VAL A 297 22.54 1.98 -21.57
C VAL A 297 22.78 2.94 -20.40
N GLY A 298 24.00 2.98 -19.89
CA GLY A 298 24.48 4.03 -19.00
C GLY A 298 25.09 5.19 -19.80
N LEU A 299 24.65 6.42 -19.58
CA LEU A 299 25.36 7.63 -20.02
C LEU A 299 26.04 8.24 -18.78
N ILE A 300 27.37 8.31 -18.83
CA ILE A 300 28.20 8.82 -17.73
C ILE A 300 29.37 9.63 -18.28
N LYS A 301 29.92 10.50 -17.43
CA LYS A 301 31.23 11.12 -17.65
C LYS A 301 32.33 10.19 -17.15
N MET A 302 33.35 9.96 -17.96
CA MET A 302 34.52 9.15 -17.59
C MET A 302 35.77 9.78 -18.19
N ASN A 303 36.76 10.06 -17.34
CA ASN A 303 38.01 10.74 -17.72
C ASN A 303 37.74 12.05 -18.49
N SER A 304 36.83 12.88 -17.97
CA SER A 304 36.39 14.15 -18.56
C SER A 304 35.65 14.06 -19.91
N SER A 305 35.31 12.87 -20.41
CA SER A 305 34.56 12.67 -21.66
C SER A 305 33.24 11.93 -21.41
N MET A 306 32.20 12.25 -22.20
CA MET A 306 30.95 11.47 -22.19
C MET A 306 31.12 10.10 -22.86
N VAL A 307 30.60 9.06 -22.21
CA VAL A 307 30.59 7.69 -22.73
C VAL A 307 29.22 7.03 -22.59
N ALA A 308 28.89 6.15 -23.53
CA ALA A 308 27.77 5.23 -23.46
C ALA A 308 28.26 3.83 -23.09
N VAL A 309 27.70 3.25 -22.02
CA VAL A 309 28.03 1.92 -21.50
C VAL A 309 26.83 1.00 -21.73
N PHE A 310 26.94 0.09 -22.69
CA PHE A 310 25.95 -0.92 -23.01
C PHE A 310 26.20 -2.16 -22.14
N SER A 311 25.40 -2.37 -21.10
CA SER A 311 25.48 -3.52 -20.18
C SER A 311 24.30 -4.44 -20.40
N SER A 312 24.55 -5.75 -20.50
CA SER A 312 23.51 -6.72 -20.85
C SER A 312 23.38 -7.88 -19.88
N LEU A 313 22.24 -8.58 -19.97
CA LEU A 313 22.12 -9.99 -19.62
C LEU A 313 21.36 -10.70 -20.74
N PHE A 314 21.86 -11.86 -21.14
CA PHE A 314 21.18 -12.79 -22.03
C PHE A 314 20.94 -14.12 -21.34
N LEU A 315 19.70 -14.58 -21.33
CA LEU A 315 19.30 -15.88 -20.76
C LEU A 315 19.58 -17.04 -21.74
N GLY A 316 20.84 -17.17 -22.13
CA GLY A 316 21.37 -18.23 -22.99
C GLY A 316 22.89 -18.13 -23.16
N GLY A 317 23.45 -19.06 -23.95
CA GLY A 317 24.87 -19.06 -24.30
C GLY A 317 25.22 -18.12 -25.46
N VAL A 318 26.51 -17.81 -25.59
CA VAL A 318 27.05 -16.81 -26.53
C VAL A 318 26.78 -17.15 -27.99
N ASP A 319 26.79 -18.45 -28.33
CA ASP A 319 26.55 -18.92 -29.70
C ASP A 319 25.10 -18.74 -30.16
N ARG A 320 24.15 -18.54 -29.23
CA ARG A 320 22.77 -18.08 -29.54
C ARG A 320 22.65 -16.55 -29.51
N LEU A 321 23.49 -15.86 -28.74
CA LEU A 321 23.46 -14.40 -28.61
C LEU A 321 24.00 -13.70 -29.87
N LEU A 322 25.13 -14.14 -30.40
CA LEU A 322 25.81 -13.44 -31.50
C LEU A 322 24.94 -13.35 -32.78
N PRO A 323 24.26 -14.42 -33.25
CA PRO A 323 23.36 -14.31 -34.42
C PRO A 323 22.21 -13.34 -34.21
N LEU A 324 21.59 -13.33 -33.02
CA LEU A 324 20.49 -12.40 -32.68
C LEU A 324 20.97 -10.94 -32.68
N MET A 325 22.20 -10.71 -32.27
CA MET A 325 22.81 -9.37 -32.25
C MET A 325 23.22 -8.90 -33.64
N GLU A 326 23.75 -9.79 -34.48
CA GLU A 326 24.05 -9.49 -35.89
C GLU A 326 22.77 -9.16 -36.69
N GLU A 327 21.67 -9.87 -36.42
CA GLU A 327 20.36 -9.61 -37.05
C GLU A 327 19.71 -8.31 -36.54
N SER A 328 19.67 -8.11 -35.21
CA SER A 328 18.82 -7.08 -34.60
C SER A 328 19.54 -5.77 -34.25
N PHE A 329 20.84 -5.81 -33.97
CA PHE A 329 21.61 -4.62 -33.55
C PHE A 329 23.12 -4.72 -33.90
N PRO A 330 23.49 -4.93 -35.17
CA PRO A 330 24.89 -5.08 -35.60
C PRO A 330 25.71 -3.81 -35.34
N GLU A 331 25.09 -2.64 -35.26
CA GLU A 331 25.78 -1.37 -35.01
C GLU A 331 26.48 -1.28 -33.65
N LEU A 332 26.14 -2.15 -32.69
CA LEU A 332 26.89 -2.26 -31.43
C LEU A 332 28.27 -2.90 -31.63
N GLY A 333 28.42 -3.77 -32.64
CA GLY A 333 29.65 -4.48 -32.97
C GLY A 333 30.09 -5.49 -31.92
N LEU A 334 29.14 -6.24 -31.33
CA LEU A 334 29.40 -7.25 -30.30
C LEU A 334 30.23 -8.43 -30.85
N ARG A 335 31.29 -8.80 -30.14
CA ARG A 335 32.14 -9.96 -30.48
C ARG A 335 32.07 -11.03 -29.39
N LYS A 336 32.54 -12.24 -29.72
CA LYS A 336 32.64 -13.35 -28.76
C LYS A 336 33.53 -13.01 -27.56
N ASP A 337 34.60 -12.23 -27.78
CA ASP A 337 35.55 -11.81 -26.73
C ASP A 337 34.98 -10.76 -25.76
N ASP A 338 33.93 -10.03 -26.15
CA ASP A 338 33.20 -9.11 -25.26
C ASP A 338 32.24 -9.85 -24.31
N CYS A 339 31.98 -11.13 -24.58
CA CYS A 339 30.99 -11.95 -23.90
C CYS A 339 31.63 -12.82 -22.81
N THR A 340 31.04 -12.82 -21.61
CA THR A 340 31.38 -13.77 -20.55
C THR A 340 30.17 -14.64 -20.24
N GLU A 341 30.33 -15.95 -20.46
CA GLU A 341 29.39 -16.96 -19.98
C GLU A 341 29.62 -17.26 -18.49
N MET A 342 28.53 -17.41 -17.75
CA MET A 342 28.52 -17.67 -16.29
C MET A 342 27.16 -18.22 -15.85
N SER A 343 27.02 -18.62 -14.59
CA SER A 343 25.70 -18.94 -14.01
C SER A 343 24.91 -17.66 -13.70
N TRP A 344 23.58 -17.80 -13.54
CA TRP A 344 22.72 -16.66 -13.21
C TRP A 344 23.15 -15.92 -11.94
N ILE A 345 23.55 -16.62 -10.88
CA ILE A 345 23.95 -15.98 -9.62
C ILE A 345 25.29 -15.22 -9.74
N GLU A 346 26.22 -15.72 -10.55
CA GLU A 346 27.46 -15.01 -10.87
C GLU A 346 27.18 -13.74 -11.69
N SER A 347 26.18 -13.78 -12.59
CA SER A 347 25.75 -12.58 -13.33
C SER A 347 25.13 -11.53 -12.41
N VAL A 348 24.33 -11.94 -11.43
CA VAL A 348 23.78 -11.05 -10.39
C VAL A 348 24.89 -10.42 -9.55
N HIS A 349 25.87 -11.22 -9.12
CA HIS A 349 27.03 -10.75 -8.38
C HIS A 349 27.88 -9.75 -9.19
N ASN A 350 28.12 -10.02 -10.48
CA ASN A 350 28.89 -9.12 -11.32
C ASN A 350 28.11 -7.83 -11.69
N LEU A 351 26.80 -7.92 -11.93
CA LEU A 351 25.94 -6.75 -12.16
C LEU A 351 25.80 -5.85 -10.93
N ALA A 352 25.92 -6.41 -9.73
CA ALA A 352 26.00 -5.63 -8.50
C ALA A 352 27.27 -4.77 -8.42
N GLY A 353 28.31 -5.05 -9.23
CA GLY A 353 29.59 -4.35 -9.19
C GLY A 353 30.65 -5.04 -8.33
N PHE A 354 30.57 -6.37 -8.18
CA PHE A 354 31.63 -7.17 -7.57
C PHE A 354 32.52 -7.82 -8.64
N ASP A 355 33.81 -7.95 -8.32
CA ASP A 355 34.82 -8.44 -9.24
C ASP A 355 34.72 -9.97 -9.42
N LYS A 356 35.13 -10.44 -10.61
CA LYS A 356 35.17 -11.88 -10.91
C LYS A 356 36.13 -12.60 -9.96
N GLY A 357 35.61 -13.59 -9.24
CA GLY A 357 36.38 -14.37 -8.25
C GLY A 357 36.23 -13.91 -6.80
N GLN A 358 35.56 -12.79 -6.51
CA GLN A 358 35.11 -12.48 -5.14
C GLN A 358 34.00 -13.45 -4.70
N SER A 359 33.86 -13.68 -3.38
CA SER A 359 32.86 -14.64 -2.88
C SER A 359 31.43 -14.12 -3.06
N LEU A 360 30.53 -15.02 -3.49
CA LEU A 360 29.09 -14.77 -3.52
C LEU A 360 28.51 -14.38 -2.15
N ASP A 361 29.22 -14.66 -1.04
CA ASP A 361 28.83 -14.22 0.30
C ASP A 361 28.73 -12.69 0.45
N LEU A 362 29.36 -11.92 -0.46
CA LEU A 362 29.16 -10.45 -0.54
C LEU A 362 27.69 -10.06 -0.83
N LEU A 363 26.88 -10.97 -1.40
CA LEU A 363 25.43 -10.78 -1.54
C LEU A 363 24.68 -10.86 -0.20
N LEU A 364 25.28 -11.47 0.83
CA LEU A 364 24.70 -11.55 2.19
C LEU A 364 25.00 -10.31 3.03
N ASP A 365 26.09 -9.59 2.74
CA ASP A 365 26.49 -8.39 3.47
C ASP A 365 25.63 -7.18 3.09
N ARG A 366 25.01 -6.59 4.12
CA ARG A 366 24.12 -5.42 4.01
C ARG A 366 24.88 -4.10 3.90
N ASN A 367 26.20 -4.13 4.18
CA ASN A 367 27.13 -3.01 4.06
C ASN A 367 28.10 -3.17 2.89
N ALA A 368 27.90 -4.18 2.03
CA ALA A 368 28.80 -4.50 0.94
C ALA A 368 29.03 -3.29 0.05
N ARG A 369 30.30 -2.93 -0.14
CA ARG A 369 30.73 -1.84 -1.01
C ARG A 369 30.93 -2.43 -2.41
N SER A 370 30.14 -2.00 -3.38
CA SER A 370 30.23 -2.50 -4.75
C SER A 370 30.52 -1.38 -5.75
N ASN A 371 31.32 -1.70 -6.76
CA ASN A 371 31.64 -0.80 -7.87
C ASN A 371 30.56 -0.92 -8.95
N GLY A 372 29.35 -0.43 -8.63
CA GLY A 372 28.19 -0.52 -9.53
C GLY A 372 28.53 -0.05 -10.95
N LEU A 373 28.16 -0.84 -11.95
CA LEU A 373 28.73 -0.75 -13.30
C LEU A 373 28.54 0.62 -14.00
N VAL A 374 27.46 1.32 -13.66
CA VAL A 374 27.16 2.70 -14.11
C VAL A 374 27.23 3.69 -12.95
N VAL A 375 27.09 3.23 -11.70
CA VAL A 375 27.12 4.07 -10.48
C VAL A 375 28.30 3.63 -9.61
N LYS A 376 29.45 4.25 -9.83
CA LYS A 376 30.68 4.06 -9.04
C LYS A 376 30.56 4.72 -7.67
N SER A 377 29.74 4.16 -6.78
CA SER A 377 29.64 4.63 -5.38
C SER A 377 30.02 3.52 -4.40
N THR A 378 31.29 3.52 -4.01
CA THR A 378 31.87 2.58 -3.04
C THR A 378 31.40 2.81 -1.60
N THR A 379 30.62 3.87 -1.35
CA THR A 379 30.10 4.24 -0.05
C THR A 379 28.68 4.79 -0.19
N LYS A 380 27.93 4.77 0.91
CA LYS A 380 26.68 5.55 0.98
C LYS A 380 27.01 7.01 0.71
N SER A 381 26.24 7.66 -0.16
CA SER A 381 26.41 9.05 -0.53
C SER A 381 25.07 9.79 -0.40
N PRO A 382 25.08 11.13 -0.22
CA PRO A 382 23.90 11.93 -0.49
C PRO A 382 23.63 11.91 -2.01
N PHE A 383 22.36 11.79 -2.39
CA PHE A 383 21.95 11.83 -3.79
C PHE A 383 20.53 12.40 -3.98
N LYS A 384 20.27 12.84 -5.22
CA LYS A 384 18.93 13.11 -5.75
C LYS A 384 18.76 12.33 -7.06
N ALA A 385 17.54 11.87 -7.30
CA ALA A 385 17.20 11.01 -8.41
C ALA A 385 15.82 11.33 -8.95
N LYS A 386 15.58 11.02 -10.23
CA LYS A 386 14.31 11.20 -10.95
C LYS A 386 14.12 10.07 -11.97
N ALA A 387 12.90 9.90 -12.49
CA ALA A 387 12.62 8.96 -13.57
C ALA A 387 11.60 9.50 -14.56
N ASP A 388 11.74 9.06 -15.81
CA ASP A 388 10.82 9.28 -16.92
C ASP A 388 10.56 7.98 -17.67
N TYR A 389 9.52 7.98 -18.51
CA TYR A 389 9.30 6.96 -19.54
C TYR A 389 9.30 7.60 -20.92
N VAL A 390 9.85 6.89 -21.90
CA VAL A 390 9.92 7.34 -23.31
C VAL A 390 9.00 6.48 -24.16
N LYS A 391 8.20 7.13 -25.01
CA LYS A 391 7.20 6.49 -25.89
C LYS A 391 7.50 6.65 -27.39
N GLN A 392 8.39 7.58 -27.74
CA GLN A 392 8.90 7.83 -29.07
C GLN A 392 10.40 8.14 -28.93
N PRO A 393 11.27 7.69 -29.85
CA PRO A 393 12.71 7.91 -29.70
C PRO A 393 13.07 9.39 -29.60
N ILE A 394 13.97 9.72 -28.66
CA ILE A 394 14.50 11.06 -28.48
C ILE A 394 15.52 11.35 -29.60
N PRO A 395 15.47 12.53 -30.25
CA PRO A 395 16.29 12.84 -31.42
C PRO A 395 17.77 13.04 -31.05
N GLU A 396 18.68 12.91 -32.02
CA GLU A 396 20.13 12.96 -31.76
C GLU A 396 20.58 14.27 -31.10
N ASN A 397 20.02 15.41 -31.50
CA ASN A 397 20.31 16.72 -30.91
C ASN A 397 19.81 16.88 -29.45
N ALA A 398 18.88 16.03 -28.98
CA ALA A 398 18.50 16.01 -27.57
C ALA A 398 19.61 15.44 -26.67
N PHE A 399 20.51 14.61 -27.23
CA PHE A 399 21.66 14.12 -26.48
C PHE A 399 22.75 15.19 -26.32
N GLU A 400 22.91 16.11 -27.27
CA GLU A 400 23.88 17.21 -27.19
C GLU A 400 23.62 18.08 -25.95
N GLY A 401 22.36 18.51 -25.73
CA GLY A 401 21.99 19.26 -24.53
C GLY A 401 22.01 18.44 -23.22
N ILE A 402 21.96 17.10 -23.29
CA ILE A 402 22.28 16.25 -22.13
C ILE A 402 23.80 16.30 -21.86
N TYR A 403 24.64 16.25 -22.89
CA TYR A 403 26.10 16.31 -22.73
C TYR A 403 26.55 17.66 -22.17
N ASP A 404 25.98 18.77 -22.66
CA ASP A 404 26.22 20.11 -22.11
C ASP A 404 25.94 20.15 -20.59
N LYS A 405 24.81 19.58 -20.15
CA LYS A 405 24.48 19.46 -18.73
C LYS A 405 25.52 18.65 -17.94
N PHE A 406 26.08 17.59 -18.50
CA PHE A 406 27.11 16.76 -17.85
C PHE A 406 28.50 17.41 -17.82
N TYR A 407 28.75 18.42 -18.66
CA TYR A 407 29.98 19.22 -18.62
C TYR A 407 29.94 20.35 -17.57
N GLU A 408 28.76 20.69 -17.03
CA GLU A 408 28.61 21.54 -15.83
C GLU A 408 29.29 20.89 -14.59
N GLU A 409 29.80 21.69 -13.65
CA GLU A 409 30.53 21.22 -12.46
C GLU A 409 29.69 20.25 -11.61
N GLU A 410 28.42 20.58 -11.39
CA GLU A 410 27.47 19.76 -10.64
C GLU A 410 27.12 18.41 -11.31
N GLY A 411 27.44 18.25 -12.60
CA GLY A 411 27.18 17.05 -13.40
C GLY A 411 28.29 15.99 -13.36
N GLU A 412 29.44 16.26 -12.73
CA GLU A 412 30.62 15.37 -12.73
C GLU A 412 30.32 13.93 -12.26
N THR A 413 29.46 13.81 -11.26
CA THR A 413 29.03 12.55 -10.62
C THR A 413 27.66 12.07 -11.09
N ALA A 414 27.09 12.72 -12.10
CA ALA A 414 25.77 12.40 -12.61
C ALA A 414 25.80 11.19 -13.54
N PHE A 415 24.63 10.55 -13.67
CA PHE A 415 24.44 9.43 -14.57
C PHE A 415 23.00 9.38 -15.08
N ILE A 416 22.83 8.82 -16.27
CA ILE A 416 21.55 8.40 -16.82
C ILE A 416 21.60 6.90 -17.10
N VAL A 417 20.56 6.15 -16.73
CA VAL A 417 20.36 4.76 -17.16
C VAL A 417 19.09 4.64 -17.99
N LEU A 418 19.21 4.12 -19.21
CA LEU A 418 18.11 3.78 -20.10
C LEU A 418 17.84 2.27 -19.98
N VAL A 419 16.64 1.90 -19.54
CA VAL A 419 16.22 0.51 -19.27
C VAL A 419 15.13 0.11 -20.27
N PRO A 420 15.35 -0.89 -21.15
CA PRO A 420 14.42 -1.22 -22.22
C PRO A 420 13.18 -1.94 -21.70
N TYR A 421 12.02 -1.61 -22.28
CA TYR A 421 10.72 -2.24 -22.00
C TYR A 421 10.39 -3.22 -23.14
N GLY A 422 9.11 -3.41 -23.49
CA GLY A 422 8.70 -4.46 -24.41
C GLY A 422 8.77 -5.86 -23.80
N GLY A 423 8.67 -6.89 -24.65
CA GLY A 423 8.48 -8.28 -24.21
C GLY A 423 7.34 -8.40 -23.20
N LYS A 424 7.59 -9.08 -22.08
CA LYS A 424 6.62 -9.31 -21.01
C LYS A 424 6.03 -8.03 -20.42
N MET A 425 6.76 -6.92 -20.43
CA MET A 425 6.25 -5.63 -19.96
C MET A 425 5.16 -5.04 -20.86
N SER A 426 5.03 -5.50 -22.11
CA SER A 426 3.92 -5.12 -23.02
C SER A 426 2.77 -6.11 -23.04
N GLU A 427 2.98 -7.37 -22.60
CA GLU A 427 1.91 -8.37 -22.49
C GLU A 427 1.01 -8.15 -21.26
N ILE A 428 1.59 -7.64 -20.17
CA ILE A 428 0.86 -7.44 -18.90
C ILE A 428 -0.02 -6.19 -19.01
N SER A 429 -1.30 -6.31 -18.68
CA SER A 429 -2.25 -5.19 -18.64
C SER A 429 -1.78 -4.09 -17.69
N GLU A 430 -2.01 -2.82 -18.05
CA GLU A 430 -1.74 -1.68 -17.17
C GLU A 430 -2.45 -1.80 -15.81
N SER A 431 -3.58 -2.50 -15.74
CA SER A 431 -4.40 -2.65 -14.51
C SER A 431 -4.15 -3.92 -13.70
N GLU A 432 -3.32 -4.86 -14.18
CA GLU A 432 -3.03 -6.14 -13.51
C GLU A 432 -2.38 -5.95 -12.12
N THR A 433 -1.64 -4.85 -11.98
CA THR A 433 -1.01 -4.37 -10.75
C THR A 433 -1.17 -2.86 -10.65
N PRO A 434 -0.99 -2.22 -9.49
CA PRO A 434 -0.96 -0.77 -9.40
C PRO A 434 0.08 -0.10 -10.31
N PHE A 435 1.19 -0.78 -10.62
CA PHE A 435 2.20 -0.31 -11.57
C PHE A 435 1.64 -0.33 -13.01
N PRO A 436 1.50 0.84 -13.68
CA PRO A 436 0.73 0.95 -14.92
C PRO A 436 1.59 1.02 -16.20
N HIS A 437 2.92 1.13 -16.07
CA HIS A 437 3.79 1.49 -17.19
C HIS A 437 4.12 0.26 -18.05
N ARG A 438 3.15 -0.16 -18.87
CA ARG A 438 3.23 -1.41 -19.63
C ARG A 438 3.44 -1.12 -21.13
N ALA A 439 2.57 -1.64 -22.00
CA ALA A 439 2.63 -1.42 -23.45
C ALA A 439 2.68 0.09 -23.82
N GLY A 440 3.35 0.40 -24.94
CA GLY A 440 3.52 1.77 -25.43
C GLY A 440 4.67 2.56 -24.78
N ASN A 441 5.36 2.00 -23.78
CA ASN A 441 6.64 2.52 -23.30
C ASN A 441 7.80 1.76 -23.97
N LEU A 442 8.72 2.48 -24.61
CA LEU A 442 9.92 1.92 -25.26
C LEU A 442 10.97 1.58 -24.21
N TYR A 443 11.24 2.52 -23.31
CA TYR A 443 12.19 2.39 -22.22
C TYR A 443 11.90 3.39 -21.10
N LYS A 444 12.47 3.12 -19.92
CA LYS A 444 12.45 4.02 -18.76
C LYS A 444 13.80 4.68 -18.60
N ILE A 445 13.82 5.98 -18.31
CA ILE A 445 15.02 6.73 -17.93
C ILE A 445 15.12 6.80 -16.40
N PHE A 446 16.32 6.60 -15.88
CA PHE A 446 16.69 6.86 -14.49
C PHE A 446 17.80 7.92 -14.48
N TYR A 447 17.51 9.10 -13.92
CA TYR A 447 18.49 10.17 -13.71
C TYR A 447 18.97 10.12 -12.27
N GLY A 448 20.26 10.28 -12.04
CA GLY A 448 20.83 10.42 -10.69
C GLY A 448 22.02 11.36 -10.65
N VAL A 449 22.20 12.02 -9.51
CA VAL A 449 23.38 12.79 -9.15
C VAL A 449 23.67 12.61 -7.67
N SER A 450 24.95 12.42 -7.32
CA SER A 450 25.43 12.23 -5.95
C SER A 450 26.59 13.18 -5.65
N TRP A 451 26.89 13.45 -4.39
CA TRP A 451 27.96 14.41 -4.05
C TRP A 451 28.72 14.03 -2.77
N GLY A 452 29.84 14.71 -2.53
CA GLY A 452 30.59 14.62 -1.28
C GLY A 452 30.30 15.79 -0.34
N GLY A 453 30.46 15.56 0.97
CA GLY A 453 30.39 16.60 2.01
C GLY A 453 28.99 17.13 2.33
N ASP A 454 28.93 17.94 3.39
CA ASP A 454 27.66 18.38 4.00
C ASP A 454 27.08 19.69 3.42
N GLY A 455 27.82 20.40 2.55
CA GLY A 455 27.53 21.80 2.22
C GLY A 455 26.84 22.13 0.88
N ILE A 456 26.87 21.23 -0.12
CA ILE A 456 26.56 21.61 -1.53
C ILE A 456 25.28 20.93 -2.07
N SER A 457 24.40 20.43 -1.19
CA SER A 457 23.24 19.63 -1.62
C SER A 457 22.29 20.34 -2.60
N GLN A 458 22.07 21.64 -2.45
CA GLN A 458 21.06 22.36 -3.23
C GLN A 458 21.45 22.53 -4.70
N ARG A 459 22.74 22.78 -5.01
CA ARG A 459 23.18 22.98 -6.41
C ARG A 459 22.97 21.72 -7.25
N HIS A 460 23.39 20.55 -6.76
CA HIS A 460 23.15 19.28 -7.47
C HIS A 460 21.65 18.95 -7.59
N ILE A 461 20.83 19.31 -6.61
CA ILE A 461 19.37 19.16 -6.69
C ILE A 461 18.77 20.06 -7.79
N ASP A 462 19.24 21.30 -7.92
CA ASP A 462 18.76 22.22 -8.95
C ASP A 462 19.33 21.89 -10.34
N TRP A 463 20.55 21.35 -10.42
CA TRP A 463 21.12 20.76 -11.63
C TRP A 463 20.26 19.61 -12.18
N ILE A 464 19.90 18.62 -11.36
CA ILE A 464 19.06 17.50 -11.83
C ILE A 464 17.61 17.95 -12.12
N ARG A 465 17.11 19.01 -11.46
CA ARG A 465 15.85 19.67 -11.85
C ARG A 465 15.96 20.38 -13.19
N SER A 466 17.10 21.01 -13.50
CA SER A 466 17.38 21.64 -14.81
C SER A 466 17.41 20.59 -15.92
N LEU A 467 18.18 19.50 -15.75
CA LEU A 467 18.22 18.37 -16.70
C LEU A 467 16.84 17.73 -16.89
N TYR A 468 16.09 17.49 -15.81
CA TYR A 468 14.74 16.94 -15.90
C TYR A 468 13.74 17.90 -16.58
N SER A 469 13.93 19.21 -16.43
CA SER A 469 13.13 20.22 -17.14
C SER A 469 13.47 20.24 -18.63
N TYR A 470 14.75 20.15 -18.99
CA TYR A 470 15.21 20.01 -20.38
C TYR A 470 14.61 18.78 -21.07
N MET A 471 14.47 17.66 -20.37
CA MET A 471 13.91 16.42 -20.93
C MET A 471 12.40 16.43 -21.18
N THR A 472 11.66 17.43 -20.69
CA THR A 472 10.18 17.50 -20.76
C THR A 472 9.55 17.25 -22.14
N PRO A 473 10.05 17.79 -23.28
CA PRO A 473 9.40 17.60 -24.58
C PRO A 473 9.65 16.22 -25.19
N TYR A 474 10.63 15.45 -24.70
CA TYR A 474 11.09 14.18 -25.28
C TYR A 474 10.55 12.93 -24.58
N VAL A 475 9.86 13.11 -23.45
CA VAL A 475 9.37 12.03 -22.58
C VAL A 475 7.85 11.94 -22.58
N SER A 476 7.30 10.94 -21.87
CA SER A 476 5.87 10.79 -21.68
C SER A 476 5.20 12.08 -21.18
N LYS A 477 3.97 12.32 -21.64
CA LYS A 477 3.15 13.49 -21.29
C LYS A 477 1.70 13.05 -21.12
N ASN A 478 0.96 13.79 -20.29
CA ASN A 478 -0.46 13.60 -19.97
C ASN A 478 -0.81 12.17 -19.48
N PRO A 479 -0.26 11.73 -18.31
CA PRO A 479 0.67 12.43 -17.42
C PRO A 479 2.14 12.21 -17.83
N ARG A 480 3.06 13.01 -17.27
CA ARG A 480 4.50 12.69 -17.30
C ARG A 480 4.77 11.57 -16.29
N GLU A 481 4.96 10.37 -16.80
CA GLU A 481 5.01 9.12 -16.04
C GLU A 481 6.28 9.02 -15.19
N ALA A 482 6.14 8.56 -13.94
CA ALA A 482 7.22 8.46 -12.95
C ALA A 482 7.14 7.12 -12.21
N TYR A 483 8.23 6.64 -11.62
CA TYR A 483 8.28 5.33 -10.94
C TYR A 483 8.28 5.46 -9.41
N VAL A 484 7.30 4.86 -8.73
CA VAL A 484 7.08 5.06 -7.27
C VAL A 484 8.27 4.65 -6.37
N ASN A 485 9.03 3.62 -6.75
CA ASN A 485 10.24 3.22 -6.00
C ASN A 485 11.37 4.26 -6.12
N TYR A 486 11.32 5.15 -7.12
CA TYR A 486 12.15 6.34 -7.20
C TYR A 486 11.32 7.55 -6.77
N ARG A 487 10.98 7.59 -5.48
CA ARG A 487 10.23 8.70 -4.91
C ARG A 487 10.92 10.03 -5.22
N ASP A 488 10.12 11.00 -5.60
CA ASP A 488 10.53 12.36 -5.92
C ASP A 488 9.50 13.30 -5.32
N LEU A 489 9.87 14.06 -4.29
CA LEU A 489 8.93 15.02 -3.67
C LEU A 489 8.69 16.25 -4.55
N ASP A 490 9.52 16.48 -5.59
CA ASP A 490 9.37 17.62 -6.50
C ASP A 490 8.13 17.48 -7.42
N ILE A 491 7.59 16.27 -7.62
CA ILE A 491 6.38 16.08 -8.43
C ILE A 491 5.06 16.29 -7.65
N GLY A 492 5.14 16.44 -6.33
CA GLY A 492 4.01 16.72 -5.44
C GLY A 492 4.09 15.98 -4.11
N ILE A 493 3.50 16.59 -3.07
CA ILE A 493 3.38 16.01 -1.71
C ILE A 493 1.94 16.16 -1.19
N ASN A 494 1.61 15.45 -0.13
CA ASN A 494 0.42 15.73 0.67
C ASN A 494 0.66 16.93 1.57
N ASN A 495 -0.35 17.78 1.73
CA ASN A 495 -0.36 18.85 2.72
C ASN A 495 -0.33 18.26 4.15
N PRO A 496 0.17 19.02 5.15
CA PRO A 496 -0.04 18.69 6.55
C PRO A 496 -1.54 18.54 6.86
N GLY A 497 -1.95 17.39 7.40
CA GLY A 497 -3.36 17.10 7.67
C GLY A 497 -4.10 16.58 6.43
N TYR A 498 -4.87 17.43 5.77
CA TYR A 498 -5.79 17.05 4.69
C TYR A 498 -5.27 17.40 3.29
N THR A 499 -5.36 16.46 2.35
CA THR A 499 -5.09 16.65 0.92
C THR A 499 -6.27 16.10 0.13
N SER A 500 -6.80 16.87 -0.83
CA SER A 500 -7.90 16.39 -1.67
C SER A 500 -7.42 15.33 -2.68
N ILE A 501 -8.34 14.52 -3.20
CA ILE A 501 -8.02 13.53 -4.25
C ILE A 501 -7.52 14.24 -5.51
N GLU A 502 -8.07 15.41 -5.85
CA GLU A 502 -7.61 16.28 -6.93
C GLU A 502 -6.15 16.71 -6.75
N GLN A 503 -5.78 17.27 -5.59
CA GLN A 503 -4.38 17.62 -5.26
C GLN A 503 -3.45 16.41 -5.33
N ALA A 504 -3.90 15.28 -4.79
CA ALA A 504 -3.12 14.04 -4.79
C ALA A 504 -2.96 13.44 -6.20
N SER A 505 -3.90 13.69 -7.12
CA SER A 505 -3.86 13.19 -8.50
C SER A 505 -2.68 13.73 -9.32
N ILE A 506 -2.16 14.91 -8.97
CA ILE A 506 -1.04 15.58 -9.65
C ILE A 506 0.22 14.70 -9.65
N TRP A 507 0.50 14.02 -8.54
CA TRP A 507 1.57 13.03 -8.42
C TRP A 507 1.05 11.60 -8.53
N GLY A 508 -0.19 11.35 -8.11
CA GLY A 508 -0.85 10.05 -8.15
C GLY A 508 -0.95 9.48 -9.56
N ASN A 509 -1.42 10.28 -10.52
CA ASN A 509 -1.54 9.88 -11.91
C ASN A 509 -0.16 9.69 -12.58
N LYS A 510 0.89 10.39 -12.13
CA LYS A 510 2.25 10.19 -12.62
C LYS A 510 2.81 8.81 -12.24
N TYR A 511 2.56 8.36 -11.02
CA TYR A 511 3.01 7.05 -10.52
C TYR A 511 2.11 5.88 -10.90
N PHE A 512 0.79 6.11 -11.06
CA PHE A 512 -0.19 5.03 -11.16
C PHE A 512 -1.15 5.16 -12.36
N LYS A 513 -1.07 6.24 -13.15
CA LYS A 513 -2.02 6.53 -14.25
C LYS A 513 -3.46 6.30 -13.76
N ASN A 514 -4.27 5.56 -14.53
CA ASN A 514 -5.66 5.23 -14.22
C ASN A 514 -5.82 4.37 -12.95
N ASN A 515 -4.77 3.64 -12.53
CA ASN A 515 -4.81 2.84 -11.29
C ASN A 515 -4.82 3.69 -10.02
N PHE A 516 -4.54 5.00 -10.10
CA PHE A 516 -4.56 5.88 -8.93
C PHE A 516 -5.92 5.86 -8.22
N LYS A 517 -7.02 5.86 -8.97
CA LYS A 517 -8.39 5.85 -8.42
C LYS A 517 -8.67 4.57 -7.62
N ARG A 518 -8.51 3.39 -8.23
CA ARG A 518 -8.64 2.08 -7.55
C ARG A 518 -7.70 1.98 -6.35
N LYS A 519 -6.48 2.51 -6.44
CA LYS A 519 -5.53 2.55 -5.33
C LYS A 519 -6.05 3.35 -4.12
N ILE A 520 -6.69 4.50 -4.35
CA ILE A 520 -7.33 5.28 -3.28
C ILE A 520 -8.50 4.50 -2.68
N GLU A 521 -9.34 3.87 -3.50
CA GLU A 521 -10.46 3.03 -3.05
C GLU A 521 -9.99 1.84 -2.19
N CYS A 522 -8.87 1.18 -2.54
CA CYS A 522 -8.27 0.13 -1.70
C CYS A 522 -7.77 0.67 -0.34
N GLY A 523 -7.31 1.93 -0.28
CA GLY A 523 -6.90 2.60 0.96
C GLY A 523 -8.07 3.17 1.77
N GLN A 524 -9.20 3.43 1.11
CA GLN A 524 -10.45 3.90 1.68
C GLN A 524 -11.51 2.81 1.58
N SER A 525 -11.37 1.73 2.35
CA SER A 525 -12.36 0.66 2.40
C SER A 525 -13.75 1.24 2.67
N GLY A 526 -14.60 1.33 1.65
CA GLY A 526 -15.83 2.13 1.68
C GLY A 526 -16.70 1.78 2.89
N ALA A 527 -17.19 2.79 3.63
CA ALA A 527 -17.83 2.57 4.92
C ALA A 527 -19.07 1.66 4.81
N THR A 528 -19.34 0.85 5.84
CA THR A 528 -20.53 -0.02 5.90
C THR A 528 -21.56 0.49 6.90
N LEU A 529 -22.80 0.01 6.82
CA LEU A 529 -23.86 0.36 7.78
C LEU A 529 -23.49 -0.01 9.22
N GLY A 530 -22.85 -1.16 9.45
CA GLY A 530 -22.37 -1.55 10.78
C GLY A 530 -21.31 -0.56 11.33
N GLN A 531 -20.42 -0.07 10.47
CA GLN A 531 -19.46 0.97 10.83
C GLN A 531 -20.15 2.31 11.14
N LEU A 532 -21.21 2.68 10.40
CA LEU A 532 -22.02 3.87 10.71
C LEU A 532 -22.73 3.73 12.06
N TYR A 533 -23.42 2.62 12.31
CA TYR A 533 -24.15 2.39 13.56
C TYR A 533 -23.22 2.39 14.78
N TYR A 534 -22.08 1.71 14.69
CA TYR A 534 -21.05 1.73 15.73
C TYR A 534 -20.59 3.16 16.06
N ARG A 535 -20.34 4.01 15.04
CA ARG A 535 -19.94 5.41 15.24
C ARG A 535 -21.03 6.31 15.82
N ILE A 536 -22.31 6.01 15.58
CA ILE A 536 -23.42 6.73 16.23
C ILE A 536 -23.48 6.33 17.71
N ALA A 537 -23.37 5.03 18.01
CA ALA A 537 -23.43 4.49 19.36
C ALA A 537 -22.29 4.98 20.29
N GLU A 538 -21.08 5.19 19.74
CA GLU A 538 -19.97 5.85 20.46
C GLU A 538 -20.29 7.29 20.90
N ARG A 539 -21.29 7.94 20.28
CA ARG A 539 -21.58 9.38 20.46
C ARG A 539 -22.93 9.67 21.12
N SER A 540 -23.92 8.80 20.95
CA SER A 540 -25.26 8.98 21.54
C SER A 540 -26.03 7.68 21.63
N LYS A 541 -26.77 7.50 22.72
CA LYS A 541 -27.75 6.41 22.90
C LYS A 541 -29.14 6.75 22.34
N ASN A 542 -29.41 8.03 22.04
CA ASN A 542 -30.74 8.54 21.66
C ASN A 542 -30.78 9.08 20.21
N LEU A 543 -29.70 8.91 19.45
CA LEU A 543 -29.66 9.19 18.01
C LEU A 543 -29.48 7.89 17.24
N GLY A 544 -30.21 7.73 16.14
CA GLY A 544 -30.10 6.62 15.21
C GLY A 544 -30.06 7.10 13.76
N PHE A 545 -30.12 6.15 12.82
CA PHE A 545 -30.16 6.43 11.38
C PHE A 545 -31.08 5.43 10.64
N PRO A 546 -32.04 5.87 9.82
CA PRO A 546 -33.04 5.00 9.20
C PRO A 546 -32.44 4.28 7.97
N ALA A 547 -31.86 3.11 8.21
CA ALA A 547 -31.21 2.27 7.19
C ALA A 547 -31.36 0.77 7.50
N GLY A 548 -30.90 -0.08 6.58
CA GLY A 548 -31.03 -1.54 6.65
C GLY A 548 -30.14 -2.25 7.69
N VAL A 549 -30.52 -3.46 8.07
CA VAL A 549 -29.91 -4.19 9.20
C VAL A 549 -28.60 -4.93 8.88
N CYS A 550 -28.26 -5.11 7.61
CA CYS A 550 -27.08 -5.85 7.20
C CYS A 550 -25.80 -5.01 7.44
N PRO A 551 -24.94 -5.33 8.44
CA PRO A 551 -23.85 -4.47 8.86
C PRO A 551 -22.73 -4.37 7.81
N THR A 552 -22.67 -5.32 6.89
CA THR A 552 -21.69 -5.42 5.80
C THR A 552 -22.06 -4.60 4.56
N VAL A 553 -23.31 -4.10 4.45
CA VAL A 553 -23.76 -3.30 3.30
C VAL A 553 -23.01 -1.97 3.26
N GLY A 554 -22.43 -1.63 2.11
CA GLY A 554 -21.72 -0.37 1.89
C GLY A 554 -22.67 0.83 1.83
N VAL A 555 -22.36 1.89 2.57
CA VAL A 555 -23.22 3.09 2.66
C VAL A 555 -23.44 3.77 1.30
N GLY A 556 -22.44 3.73 0.42
CA GLY A 556 -22.53 4.32 -0.93
C GLY A 556 -23.58 3.69 -1.82
N GLY A 557 -23.66 2.35 -1.82
CA GLY A 557 -24.74 1.64 -2.52
C GLY A 557 -26.09 1.86 -1.85
N HIS A 558 -26.13 1.81 -0.51
CA HIS A 558 -27.38 1.95 0.24
C HIS A 558 -28.05 3.32 0.05
N PHE A 559 -27.32 4.42 0.23
CA PHE A 559 -27.90 5.77 0.15
C PHE A 559 -28.24 6.15 -1.30
N SER A 560 -27.43 5.70 -2.26
CA SER A 560 -27.67 6.05 -3.66
C SER A 560 -28.75 5.21 -4.34
N GLY A 561 -29.10 4.04 -3.76
CA GLY A 561 -30.32 3.27 -4.08
C GLY A 561 -31.51 3.58 -3.16
N GLY A 562 -31.56 4.77 -2.54
CA GLY A 562 -32.63 5.19 -1.63
C GLY A 562 -32.41 4.71 -0.19
N GLY A 563 -32.22 3.40 -0.02
CA GLY A 563 -31.85 2.79 1.25
C GLY A 563 -33.03 2.62 2.20
N TYR A 564 -33.74 1.50 2.06
CA TYR A 564 -34.84 1.12 2.94
C TYR A 564 -34.32 0.64 4.32
N GLY A 565 -35.15 0.76 5.35
CA GLY A 565 -34.79 0.36 6.71
C GLY A 565 -35.97 0.38 7.67
N PHE A 566 -35.83 -0.28 8.81
CA PHE A 566 -36.90 -0.55 9.79
C PHE A 566 -37.53 0.71 10.42
N MET A 567 -36.95 1.89 10.24
CA MET A 567 -37.51 3.15 10.75
C MET A 567 -38.10 4.04 9.65
N MET A 568 -38.21 3.55 8.40
CA MET A 568 -38.64 4.36 7.26
C MET A 568 -40.08 4.84 7.34
N GLY A 569 -40.96 4.11 8.03
CA GLY A 569 -42.37 4.51 8.25
C GLY A 569 -42.53 5.81 9.04
N LYS A 570 -41.55 6.16 9.89
CA LYS A 570 -41.54 7.40 10.67
C LYS A 570 -40.60 8.47 10.11
N PHE A 571 -39.45 8.06 9.56
CA PHE A 571 -38.38 8.99 9.19
C PHE A 571 -38.10 9.10 7.69
N GLY A 572 -38.67 8.26 6.84
CA GLY A 572 -38.29 8.18 5.41
C GLY A 572 -37.06 7.30 5.16
N LEU A 573 -36.60 7.27 3.91
CA LEU A 573 -35.49 6.47 3.43
C LEU A 573 -34.13 7.06 3.85
N ALA A 574 -33.06 6.27 3.84
CA ALA A 574 -31.72 6.74 4.18
C ALA A 574 -31.26 7.94 3.32
N ALA A 575 -31.66 7.98 2.05
CA ALA A 575 -31.38 9.07 1.11
C ALA A 575 -32.01 10.42 1.50
N ASP A 576 -33.15 10.40 2.19
CA ASP A 576 -33.84 11.62 2.67
C ASP A 576 -33.02 12.34 3.77
N HIS A 577 -32.17 11.59 4.47
CA HIS A 577 -31.29 12.11 5.52
C HIS A 577 -29.90 12.50 5.02
N VAL A 578 -29.55 12.22 3.77
CA VAL A 578 -28.32 12.74 3.17
C VAL A 578 -28.50 14.24 2.89
N VAL A 579 -27.69 15.06 3.56
CA VAL A 579 -27.75 16.53 3.47
C VAL A 579 -26.63 17.14 2.63
N ASP A 580 -25.57 16.38 2.34
CA ASP A 580 -24.42 16.79 1.53
C ASP A 580 -23.68 15.54 1.02
N ALA A 581 -22.91 15.69 -0.05
CA ALA A 581 -22.13 14.61 -0.64
C ALA A 581 -20.90 15.18 -1.37
N HIS A 582 -19.81 14.41 -1.39
CA HIS A 582 -18.67 14.68 -2.26
C HIS A 582 -18.64 13.66 -3.40
N LEU A 583 -18.78 14.12 -4.63
CA LEU A 583 -18.80 13.35 -5.86
C LEU A 583 -17.50 13.57 -6.64
N ILE A 584 -16.97 12.54 -7.29
CA ILE A 584 -16.00 12.69 -8.38
C ILE A 584 -16.74 12.43 -9.68
N ASP A 585 -16.82 13.43 -10.56
CA ASP A 585 -17.50 13.31 -11.85
C ASP A 585 -16.67 12.54 -12.91
N ALA A 586 -17.19 12.47 -14.14
CA ALA A 586 -16.54 11.79 -15.25
C ALA A 586 -15.21 12.46 -15.68
N GLU A 587 -15.09 13.78 -15.47
CA GLU A 587 -13.88 14.56 -15.74
C GLU A 587 -12.85 14.47 -14.60
N GLY A 588 -13.20 13.84 -13.48
CA GLY A 588 -12.33 13.66 -12.32
C GLY A 588 -12.31 14.82 -11.34
N ARG A 589 -13.22 15.80 -11.47
CA ARG A 589 -13.34 16.94 -10.55
C ARG A 589 -14.03 16.50 -9.26
N LEU A 590 -13.57 17.01 -8.12
CA LEU A 590 -14.21 16.79 -6.83
C LEU A 590 -15.30 17.85 -6.60
N LEU A 591 -16.57 17.44 -6.64
CA LEU A 591 -17.72 18.30 -6.46
C LEU A 591 -18.34 18.07 -5.07
N ASP A 592 -18.50 19.16 -4.30
CA ASP A 592 -19.40 19.23 -3.16
C ASP A 592 -20.84 19.58 -3.61
N ARG A 593 -21.83 19.60 -2.71
CA ARG A 593 -23.21 19.96 -3.08
C ARG A 593 -23.32 21.33 -3.77
N LYS A 594 -22.50 22.31 -3.38
CA LYS A 594 -22.54 23.67 -3.96
C LYS A 594 -22.04 23.68 -5.40
N SER A 595 -21.00 22.91 -5.70
CA SER A 595 -20.36 22.84 -7.02
C SER A 595 -21.01 21.82 -7.95
N MET A 596 -21.64 20.76 -7.43
CA MET A 596 -22.43 19.81 -8.23
C MET A 596 -23.83 20.35 -8.59
N GLY A 597 -24.37 21.26 -7.77
CA GLY A 597 -25.72 21.79 -7.94
C GLY A 597 -26.80 20.85 -7.41
N GLU A 598 -28.01 21.39 -7.21
CA GLU A 598 -29.11 20.65 -6.57
C GLU A 598 -29.62 19.48 -7.42
N ASP A 599 -29.64 19.59 -8.76
CA ASP A 599 -30.16 18.53 -9.64
C ASP A 599 -29.29 17.27 -9.61
N LEU A 600 -27.96 17.44 -9.65
CA LEU A 600 -27.01 16.34 -9.54
C LEU A 600 -26.97 15.78 -8.11
N PHE A 601 -27.04 16.65 -7.10
CA PHE A 601 -27.14 16.23 -5.69
C PHE A 601 -28.45 15.47 -5.37
N TRP A 602 -29.54 15.80 -6.06
CA TRP A 602 -30.79 15.05 -6.01
C TRP A 602 -30.63 13.70 -6.72
N SER A 603 -30.08 13.70 -7.94
CA SER A 603 -29.93 12.49 -8.78
C SER A 603 -29.09 11.39 -8.13
N ILE A 604 -28.00 11.73 -7.41
CA ILE A 604 -27.16 10.73 -6.72
C ILE A 604 -27.81 10.12 -5.47
N ARG A 605 -28.92 10.69 -4.97
CA ARG A 605 -29.64 10.26 -3.76
C ARG A 605 -30.93 9.52 -4.12
N GLY A 606 -30.79 8.28 -4.57
CA GLY A 606 -31.90 7.41 -4.97
C GLY A 606 -31.92 7.02 -6.45
N GLY A 607 -31.20 7.75 -7.31
CA GLY A 607 -31.09 7.47 -8.75
C GLY A 607 -29.93 6.55 -9.16
N GLY A 608 -29.22 5.93 -8.22
CA GLY A 608 -28.02 5.11 -8.49
C GLY A 608 -26.78 5.98 -8.70
N GLY A 609 -26.00 6.18 -7.63
CA GLY A 609 -24.96 7.21 -7.58
C GLY A 609 -23.77 6.96 -8.53
N ALA A 610 -23.53 5.69 -8.87
CA ALA A 610 -22.50 5.28 -9.84
C ALA A 610 -22.80 5.74 -11.28
N SER A 611 -24.05 6.10 -11.59
CA SER A 611 -24.48 6.56 -12.92
C SER A 611 -24.02 7.98 -13.25
N PHE A 612 -23.70 8.79 -12.23
CA PHE A 612 -23.40 10.22 -12.37
C PHE A 612 -21.98 10.60 -11.89
N GLY A 613 -21.23 9.63 -11.35
CA GLY A 613 -19.88 9.82 -10.82
C GLY A 613 -19.56 8.78 -9.74
N VAL A 614 -18.55 9.04 -8.91
CA VAL A 614 -18.21 8.21 -7.74
C VAL A 614 -18.33 9.05 -6.48
N VAL A 615 -19.32 8.74 -5.64
CA VAL A 615 -19.51 9.43 -4.36
C VAL A 615 -18.49 8.92 -3.35
N VAL A 616 -17.57 9.79 -2.94
CA VAL A 616 -16.46 9.48 -2.02
C VAL A 616 -16.75 9.85 -0.57
N ALA A 617 -17.74 10.72 -0.32
CA ALA A 617 -18.20 11.03 1.04
C ALA A 617 -19.69 11.38 1.07
N TRP A 618 -20.33 11.09 2.20
CA TRP A 618 -21.72 11.45 2.50
C TRP A 618 -21.79 12.18 3.84
N LYS A 619 -22.61 13.23 3.92
CA LYS A 619 -23.00 13.88 5.17
C LYS A 619 -24.45 13.55 5.44
N VAL A 620 -24.72 12.95 6.59
CA VAL A 620 -26.07 12.50 6.97
C VAL A 620 -26.59 13.24 8.20
N ARG A 621 -27.89 13.44 8.24
CA ARG A 621 -28.66 13.83 9.41
C ARG A 621 -28.97 12.57 10.23
N LEU A 622 -28.82 12.67 11.56
CA LEU A 622 -29.24 11.62 12.48
C LEU A 622 -30.63 11.95 13.02
N VAL A 623 -31.40 10.92 13.37
CA VAL A 623 -32.77 11.05 13.90
C VAL A 623 -32.82 10.73 15.38
N THR A 624 -33.68 11.42 16.14
CA THR A 624 -33.90 11.10 17.56
C THR A 624 -34.73 9.83 17.67
N VAL A 625 -34.22 8.85 18.42
CA VAL A 625 -34.86 7.56 18.68
C VAL A 625 -35.18 7.41 20.17
N PRO A 626 -36.28 6.70 20.52
CA PRO A 626 -36.61 6.45 21.92
C PRO A 626 -35.53 5.59 22.61
N SER A 627 -35.43 5.71 23.92
CA SER A 627 -34.50 4.91 24.75
C SER A 627 -34.79 3.41 24.71
N THR A 628 -36.03 3.04 24.40
CA THR A 628 -36.51 1.66 24.29
C THR A 628 -37.17 1.45 22.93
N VAL A 629 -36.74 0.39 22.24
CA VAL A 629 -37.39 -0.18 21.06
C VAL A 629 -37.78 -1.62 21.36
N THR A 630 -38.82 -2.11 20.69
CA THR A 630 -39.27 -3.50 20.81
C THR A 630 -39.03 -4.23 19.50
N LEU A 631 -38.36 -5.38 19.55
CA LEU A 631 -38.30 -6.34 18.44
C LEU A 631 -39.29 -7.49 18.67
N PHE A 632 -39.84 -8.04 17.59
CA PHE A 632 -40.46 -9.37 17.61
C PHE A 632 -40.16 -10.14 16.33
N THR A 633 -40.29 -11.46 16.37
CA THR A 633 -40.33 -12.29 15.17
C THR A 633 -41.31 -13.44 15.36
N VAL A 634 -42.37 -13.44 14.56
CA VAL A 634 -43.46 -14.42 14.63
C VAL A 634 -43.44 -15.27 13.37
N ILE A 635 -43.31 -16.59 13.51
CA ILE A 635 -43.31 -17.53 12.37
C ILE A 635 -44.65 -18.26 12.31
N ARG A 636 -45.19 -18.39 11.09
CA ARG A 636 -46.43 -19.12 10.79
C ARG A 636 -46.20 -20.07 9.62
N ASN A 637 -46.53 -21.35 9.80
CA ASN A 637 -46.57 -22.32 8.71
C ASN A 637 -47.97 -22.41 8.07
N MET A 638 -48.11 -23.14 6.97
CA MET A 638 -49.38 -23.29 6.24
C MET A 638 -50.53 -23.84 7.10
N LYS A 639 -50.25 -24.71 8.08
CA LYS A 639 -51.26 -25.24 9.04
C LYS A 639 -51.67 -24.21 10.10
N GLN A 640 -50.88 -23.17 10.29
CA GLN A 640 -51.13 -22.03 11.18
C GLN A 640 -51.70 -20.82 10.39
N ASN A 641 -52.44 -21.08 9.31
CA ASN A 641 -53.09 -20.07 8.47
C ASN A 641 -52.16 -18.99 7.90
N ALA A 642 -50.88 -19.30 7.66
CA ALA A 642 -49.89 -18.34 7.12
C ALA A 642 -50.41 -17.57 5.89
N THR A 643 -51.08 -18.25 4.95
CA THR A 643 -51.68 -17.60 3.76
C THR A 643 -52.69 -16.53 4.13
N LYS A 644 -53.56 -16.76 5.12
CA LYS A 644 -54.53 -15.75 5.57
C LYS A 644 -53.81 -14.57 6.24
N ILE A 645 -52.83 -14.85 7.10
CA ILE A 645 -52.12 -13.79 7.84
C ILE A 645 -51.30 -12.91 6.87
N VAL A 646 -50.70 -13.48 5.83
CA VAL A 646 -50.03 -12.74 4.74
C VAL A 646 -51.04 -12.00 3.84
N ASN A 647 -52.25 -12.54 3.65
CA ASN A 647 -53.35 -11.83 2.97
C ASN A 647 -53.76 -10.57 3.73
N GLU A 648 -54.09 -10.70 5.02
CA GLU A 648 -54.49 -9.55 5.85
C GLU A 648 -53.37 -8.50 5.93
N TRP A 649 -52.11 -8.92 6.09
CA TRP A 649 -50.96 -8.00 6.12
C TRP A 649 -50.93 -7.04 4.92
N GLN A 650 -51.24 -7.52 3.70
CA GLN A 650 -51.27 -6.68 2.49
C GLN A 650 -52.30 -5.53 2.57
N TYR A 651 -53.41 -5.72 3.30
CA TYR A 651 -54.47 -4.72 3.46
C TYR A 651 -54.24 -3.74 4.62
N ILE A 652 -53.32 -4.04 5.53
CA ILE A 652 -53.01 -3.22 6.72
C ILE A 652 -51.62 -2.62 6.72
N ALA A 653 -50.67 -3.10 5.90
CA ALA A 653 -49.26 -2.69 5.97
C ALA A 653 -49.06 -1.16 5.83
N ASN A 654 -49.91 -0.48 5.05
CA ASN A 654 -49.91 0.98 4.89
C ASN A 654 -50.74 1.75 5.93
N LYS A 655 -51.35 1.06 6.89
CA LYS A 655 -52.18 1.61 7.99
C LYS A 655 -51.55 1.40 9.37
N LEU A 656 -50.45 0.64 9.45
CA LEU A 656 -49.71 0.46 10.70
C LEU A 656 -49.20 1.80 11.23
N HIS A 657 -49.14 1.93 12.56
CA HIS A 657 -48.63 3.10 13.24
C HIS A 657 -47.20 3.46 12.76
N GLU A 658 -46.92 4.72 12.41
CA GLU A 658 -45.64 5.20 11.82
C GLU A 658 -44.35 4.64 12.45
N GLY A 659 -44.33 4.49 13.78
CA GLY A 659 -43.21 3.90 14.52
C GLY A 659 -43.08 2.37 14.49
N LEU A 660 -43.94 1.65 13.76
CA LEU A 660 -43.99 0.19 13.64
C LEU A 660 -43.67 -0.22 12.20
N PHE A 661 -42.66 -1.08 12.04
CA PHE A 661 -42.33 -1.70 10.76
C PHE A 661 -42.41 -3.22 10.89
N ILE A 662 -43.10 -3.89 9.97
CA ILE A 662 -43.21 -5.36 9.90
C ILE A 662 -42.75 -5.80 8.52
N ASP A 663 -41.61 -6.50 8.47
CA ASP A 663 -41.14 -7.24 7.31
C ASP A 663 -41.79 -8.63 7.28
N VAL A 664 -42.07 -9.13 6.08
CA VAL A 664 -42.71 -10.44 5.88
C VAL A 664 -41.93 -11.23 4.84
N VAL A 665 -41.22 -12.25 5.30
CA VAL A 665 -40.37 -13.08 4.42
C VAL A 665 -40.90 -14.50 4.33
N LEU A 666 -41.11 -14.95 3.10
CA LEU A 666 -41.58 -16.29 2.77
C LEU A 666 -40.37 -17.21 2.57
N ILE A 667 -40.22 -18.21 3.44
CA ILE A 667 -39.05 -19.09 3.50
C ILE A 667 -39.50 -20.53 3.30
N ARG A 668 -38.70 -21.32 2.57
CA ARG A 668 -38.87 -22.79 2.54
C ARG A 668 -38.12 -23.41 3.72
N ALA A 669 -38.86 -24.00 4.66
CA ALA A 669 -38.33 -24.72 5.83
C ALA A 669 -38.87 -26.16 5.85
N ASN A 670 -37.97 -27.14 5.94
CA ASN A 670 -38.25 -28.58 6.02
C ASN A 670 -39.35 -29.03 5.04
N SER A 671 -39.13 -28.74 3.75
CA SER A 671 -40.04 -29.01 2.63
C SER A 671 -41.41 -28.32 2.64
N THR A 672 -41.66 -27.39 3.56
CA THR A 672 -42.87 -26.56 3.62
C THR A 672 -42.56 -25.07 3.49
N MET A 673 -43.55 -24.25 3.13
CA MET A 673 -43.43 -22.78 3.18
C MET A 673 -43.86 -22.26 4.55
N VAL A 674 -43.11 -21.29 5.06
CA VAL A 674 -43.43 -20.50 6.26
C VAL A 674 -43.35 -19.01 5.95
N ALA A 675 -44.17 -18.23 6.64
CA ALA A 675 -44.08 -16.77 6.68
C ALA A 675 -43.46 -16.35 8.01
N ALA A 676 -42.36 -15.61 7.95
CA ALA A 676 -41.72 -14.97 9.10
C ALA A 676 -42.06 -13.49 9.10
N PHE A 677 -42.70 -13.03 10.18
CA PHE A 677 -43.07 -11.63 10.42
C PHE A 677 -42.07 -11.04 11.40
N SER A 678 -41.07 -10.31 10.91
CA SER A 678 -39.99 -9.71 11.73
C SER A 678 -40.18 -8.20 11.82
N SER A 679 -40.08 -7.66 13.04
CA SER A 679 -40.52 -6.28 13.29
C SER A 679 -39.60 -5.52 14.23
N LEU A 680 -39.60 -4.19 14.05
CA LEU A 680 -39.07 -3.21 14.99
C LEU A 680 -40.14 -2.16 15.26
N PHE A 681 -40.34 -1.85 16.54
CA PHE A 681 -41.22 -0.80 17.03
C PHE A 681 -40.45 0.25 17.83
N LEU A 682 -40.69 1.52 17.53
CA LEU A 682 -40.14 2.69 18.24
C LEU A 682 -40.92 2.99 19.53
N GLY A 683 -40.90 2.04 20.44
CA GLY A 683 -41.49 2.12 21.78
C GLY A 683 -41.40 0.80 22.54
N GLY A 684 -41.96 0.78 23.75
CA GLY A 684 -42.04 -0.42 24.59
C GLY A 684 -43.25 -1.32 24.29
N ILE A 685 -43.21 -2.53 24.84
CA ILE A 685 -44.19 -3.61 24.65
C ILE A 685 -45.60 -3.18 25.04
N ASP A 686 -45.74 -2.45 26.15
CA ASP A 686 -47.05 -2.06 26.69
C ASP A 686 -47.77 -1.04 25.77
N ARG A 687 -47.04 -0.39 24.83
CA ARG A 687 -47.64 0.38 23.72
C ARG A 687 -47.83 -0.44 22.45
N LEU A 688 -46.97 -1.44 22.20
CA LEU A 688 -47.03 -2.27 21.01
C LEU A 688 -48.23 -3.23 21.00
N LEU A 689 -48.47 -3.93 22.12
CA LEU A 689 -49.50 -4.98 22.16
C LEU A 689 -50.93 -4.44 21.90
N PRO A 690 -51.37 -3.29 22.46
CA PRO A 690 -52.66 -2.71 22.12
C PRO A 690 -52.77 -2.34 20.63
N LEU A 691 -51.74 -1.70 20.07
CA LEU A 691 -51.70 -1.34 18.64
C LEU A 691 -51.81 -2.57 17.73
N MET A 692 -51.14 -3.67 18.10
CA MET A 692 -51.19 -4.93 17.34
C MET A 692 -52.53 -5.65 17.49
N GLN A 693 -53.16 -5.58 18.67
CA GLN A 693 -54.50 -6.15 18.89
C GLN A 693 -55.59 -5.40 18.12
N GLU A 694 -55.42 -4.08 17.92
CA GLU A 694 -56.30 -3.23 17.11
C GLU A 694 -56.03 -3.36 15.61
N SER A 695 -54.77 -3.34 15.19
CA SER A 695 -54.37 -3.21 13.79
C SER A 695 -54.05 -4.53 13.07
N PHE A 696 -53.67 -5.59 13.81
CA PHE A 696 -53.31 -6.90 13.23
C PHE A 696 -53.55 -8.08 14.20
N PRO A 697 -54.77 -8.26 14.74
CA PRO A 697 -55.06 -9.32 15.71
C PRO A 697 -54.78 -10.73 15.17
N GLU A 698 -54.87 -10.96 13.86
CA GLU A 698 -54.61 -12.25 13.20
C GLU A 698 -53.17 -12.75 13.35
N LEU A 699 -52.20 -11.85 13.58
CA LEU A 699 -50.83 -12.26 13.86
C LEU A 699 -50.74 -12.99 15.22
N GLY A 700 -51.61 -12.64 16.18
CA GLY A 700 -51.64 -13.23 17.51
C GLY A 700 -50.36 -13.00 18.31
N LEU A 701 -49.81 -11.78 18.23
CA LEU A 701 -48.58 -11.38 18.93
C LEU A 701 -48.79 -11.37 20.45
N LYS A 702 -47.88 -12.01 21.20
CA LYS A 702 -47.89 -12.05 22.66
C LYS A 702 -46.73 -11.26 23.27
N LYS A 703 -46.80 -11.04 24.59
CA LYS A 703 -45.69 -10.46 25.37
C LYS A 703 -44.43 -11.34 25.30
N GLU A 704 -44.59 -12.66 25.23
CA GLU A 704 -43.47 -13.61 25.09
C GLU A 704 -42.71 -13.50 23.75
N ASP A 705 -43.38 -13.04 22.67
CA ASP A 705 -42.76 -12.91 21.34
C ASP A 705 -41.89 -11.65 21.19
N CYS A 706 -41.93 -10.75 22.18
CA CYS A 706 -41.35 -9.42 22.14
C CYS A 706 -40.09 -9.29 23.00
N THR A 707 -39.10 -8.53 22.54
CA THR A 707 -37.89 -8.20 23.31
C THR A 707 -37.63 -6.70 23.29
N GLU A 708 -37.57 -6.09 24.49
CA GLU A 708 -37.17 -4.70 24.66
C GLU A 708 -35.64 -4.56 24.75
N MET A 709 -35.13 -3.53 24.08
CA MET A 709 -33.71 -3.18 24.01
C MET A 709 -33.55 -1.72 23.60
N ASN A 710 -32.32 -1.19 23.61
CA ASN A 710 -32.06 0.10 22.96
C ASN A 710 -31.87 -0.08 21.43
N TRP A 711 -31.91 1.02 20.68
CA TRP A 711 -31.88 0.96 19.22
C TRP A 711 -30.57 0.39 18.63
N ILE A 712 -29.43 0.52 19.31
CA ILE A 712 -28.16 -0.03 18.81
C ILE A 712 -28.06 -1.53 19.10
N GLU A 713 -28.58 -1.97 20.26
CA GLU A 713 -28.80 -3.39 20.55
C GLU A 713 -29.74 -4.02 19.52
N SER A 714 -30.75 -3.30 19.02
CA SER A 714 -31.63 -3.83 17.98
C SER A 714 -30.94 -3.93 16.62
N ALA A 715 -30.11 -2.96 16.23
CA ALA A 715 -29.27 -3.07 15.05
C ALA A 715 -28.25 -4.24 15.15
N HIS A 716 -27.71 -4.48 16.35
CA HIS A 716 -26.81 -5.60 16.64
C HIS A 716 -27.53 -6.97 16.59
N SER A 717 -28.72 -7.05 17.19
CA SER A 717 -29.54 -8.26 17.21
C SER A 717 -30.06 -8.63 15.81
N LEU A 718 -30.54 -7.64 15.04
CA LEU A 718 -31.01 -7.84 13.67
C LEU A 718 -29.86 -8.19 12.70
N ALA A 719 -28.62 -7.82 13.01
CA ALA A 719 -27.43 -8.30 12.31
C ALA A 719 -27.07 -9.78 12.62
N GLY A 720 -27.75 -10.42 13.59
CA GLY A 720 -27.56 -11.82 13.96
C GLY A 720 -26.58 -12.06 15.11
N PHE A 721 -26.23 -11.03 15.88
CA PHE A 721 -25.41 -11.17 17.08
C PHE A 721 -26.27 -11.30 18.34
N GLN A 722 -25.76 -12.03 19.34
CA GLN A 722 -26.41 -12.13 20.65
C GLN A 722 -26.30 -10.81 21.42
N LYS A 723 -27.16 -10.60 22.43
CA LYS A 723 -27.18 -9.34 23.20
C LYS A 723 -25.91 -9.14 24.03
N GLU A 724 -25.27 -10.24 24.40
CA GLU A 724 -24.04 -10.34 25.18
C GLU A 724 -22.77 -10.24 24.31
N GLU A 725 -22.90 -10.44 22.98
CA GLU A 725 -21.78 -10.26 22.05
C GLU A 725 -21.42 -8.76 21.93
N PRO A 726 -20.14 -8.39 21.76
CA PRO A 726 -19.73 -6.99 21.85
C PRO A 726 -19.99 -6.20 20.56
N LEU A 727 -20.57 -5.00 20.69
CA LEU A 727 -20.95 -4.09 19.59
C LEU A 727 -19.87 -3.84 18.51
N HIS A 728 -18.58 -4.02 18.81
CA HIS A 728 -17.51 -3.87 17.82
C HIS A 728 -17.56 -4.95 16.71
N LEU A 729 -18.34 -6.02 16.86
CA LEU A 729 -18.61 -6.98 15.79
C LEU A 729 -19.30 -6.34 14.57
N LEU A 730 -20.02 -5.22 14.75
CA LEU A 730 -20.56 -4.41 13.64
C LEU A 730 -19.48 -3.83 12.72
N LEU A 731 -18.21 -3.84 13.15
CA LEU A 731 -17.07 -3.40 12.33
C LEU A 731 -16.52 -4.52 11.42
N ASP A 732 -16.92 -5.79 11.64
CA ASP A 732 -16.41 -6.92 10.88
C ASP A 732 -17.12 -7.09 9.53
N ARG A 733 -16.40 -6.81 8.45
CA ARG A 733 -16.85 -6.98 7.06
C ARG A 733 -17.02 -8.43 6.65
N ASN A 734 -16.38 -9.35 7.35
CA ASN A 734 -16.44 -10.80 7.09
C ASN A 734 -17.45 -11.50 8.01
N SER A 735 -18.16 -10.76 8.87
CA SER A 735 -19.27 -11.30 9.66
C SER A 735 -20.38 -11.74 8.70
N SER A 736 -20.49 -13.04 8.48
CA SER A 736 -21.56 -13.58 7.66
C SER A 736 -22.89 -13.31 8.35
N SER A 737 -23.84 -12.67 7.67
CA SER A 737 -25.23 -12.52 8.12
C SER A 737 -25.98 -13.84 8.29
N SER A 738 -25.31 -15.00 8.12
CA SER A 738 -25.84 -16.36 8.30
C SER A 738 -26.28 -16.71 9.73
N LYS A 739 -26.13 -15.80 10.70
CA LYS A 739 -26.73 -15.89 12.03
C LYS A 739 -28.06 -15.11 12.17
N GLY A 740 -28.34 -14.13 11.32
CA GLY A 740 -29.51 -13.24 11.45
C GLY A 740 -30.73 -13.75 10.69
N VAL A 741 -31.81 -14.04 11.44
CA VAL A 741 -33.20 -14.37 11.00
C VAL A 741 -33.38 -15.61 10.08
N PHE A 742 -32.45 -15.90 9.17
CA PHE A 742 -32.60 -16.90 8.09
C PHE A 742 -31.87 -18.22 8.32
N LYS A 743 -31.61 -18.60 9.57
CA LYS A 743 -31.20 -19.96 9.89
C LYS A 743 -32.43 -20.87 10.03
N ALA A 744 -32.85 -21.45 8.91
CA ALA A 744 -33.45 -22.78 8.99
C ALA A 744 -32.41 -23.69 9.65
N LYS A 745 -32.75 -24.32 10.78
CA LYS A 745 -31.89 -25.35 11.38
C LYS A 745 -31.76 -26.48 10.36
N SER A 746 -30.53 -26.79 9.97
CA SER A 746 -30.20 -28.00 9.23
C SER A 746 -30.09 -29.15 10.22
N ASP A 747 -31.24 -29.75 10.56
CA ASP A 747 -31.39 -31.08 11.14
C ASP A 747 -32.45 -31.82 10.32
#